data_AF-A0A5D2XEY7-F1
#
_entry.id   AF-A0A5D2XEY7-F1
#
_cell.length_a   1.000
_cell.length_b   1.000
_cell.length_c   1.000
_cell.angle_alpha   90.00
_cell.angle_beta   90.00
_cell.angle_gamma   90.00
#
_symmetry.space_group_name_H-M   'P 1'
#
loop_
_entity.id
_entity.type
_entity.pdbx_description
1 polymer ?
#
loop_
_entity_poly.entity_id
_entity_poly.type
_entity_poly.pdbx_seq_one_letter_code
_entity_poly.pdbx_strand_id
1 'polypeptide(L)'
;MAEAIAFDIATELITKLSSRALSQVGLWWNLKHDIDDLTRTVRTIKAVLLDAEEKSVTDNLIKVWLEELKDVLYDADDLLDDFSAESLRKDLMGGNKLTKEVRLFFSSSNQFAYGLRMGGQIKAIKARLTLIGSEANNFGFLVRDRPIETSFMTKKRPQTHSFVPKDKIIGRDDDKASLLKLMLEFESEENVYIIPIVGFGGLGKTALAQFVYNDKMVHDHFELKMWVCVSDVFDVKIIVENIIKSATNRAPDQNLEIDQLQRQLRDIIDGKKYLLDLDDIWNEEREEWISLKELLVGGVKGSRIIVTTRSSRVAKITSKCQPYVLKGLSDDDAWCLFKEIAFEQRYADSTNSAFVEIGRQILERCGGVPLVIRTIASTLFYKETEKEWRSFKNNELVRISQNEGKFLPTLKLSYDHLPSHLKHCFAYCRLYPKDHEINVQTLVQFWIAQGFIKQLNPSQSPEEIGFGYFKNLVDRSFFQEVKNDETWFTTCKMHDLMHDLAESVAGIESCVVDSDKIASKGKKLRTLLYISNNRVRNLSDDEIWDLIITRCRYLRVLALNDLVKHLRYLNLSKSFFIKILPESICKIQNLLVLKLDGCWKLQELLKKIEKLVNLTHLACRDCFGLTHMPRGIGKLTSLETLSEFVVDKDGSHGGADLSELRLLNNLRGQLQIRNLGFVKNAKEKFKAANLKEKQHLRSLNLYWNADNDDDDDEKSLEDLQPHPNLKELWIRGWRGDAKFPSWLSLLTNLVKINIRDGNFKHNPSFAQLPCLKHLHIDNCTELQYMDDNSPKGSQGEAQSFFPSLKLLRLWDCPNMRSWWRTKKSIDDDSNEDDTTVMGTATTVFPCLSSLEIENCPLTSMPLYPSLDGELELKNTNSRPLKQTIKMNITSRTPSSSTSSLPLSKLKSFIVNSIEGLDTHTLDECLQHLTGLKTLEIRDCKEVDLEGMQWERLKNLSGLRIDNIPKLVSLPIGLRHLVQLKTLGIRNCSALRSPFPVFQHLTFLEYFSISNCKELELSAAGIQIFQDHTSLRFLGLENIPKCWHLPEWLQHLTNLQELYLIDLPNLTSLPDEMRCLTNLQILEIGRIPELEERCRKDIGADWHKIAHIPNIQLYQ
;
A
#
# COMPACT_ATOMS: atom_id res chain seq x y z
N MET A 1 -20.34 -26.89 -0.19
CA MET A 1 -19.63 -25.79 0.51
C MET A 1 -20.58 -24.68 0.94
N ALA A 2 -21.55 -25.08 1.77
CA ALA A 2 -22.40 -24.25 2.62
C ALA A 2 -21.89 -24.23 4.09
N GLU A 3 -20.67 -24.74 4.31
CA GLU A 3 -20.23 -25.56 5.46
C GLU A 3 -19.66 -24.81 6.68
N ALA A 4 -19.63 -23.48 6.69
CA ALA A 4 -19.34 -22.70 7.90
C ALA A 4 -20.33 -21.54 8.08
N ILE A 5 -21.21 -21.39 7.09
CA ILE A 5 -22.02 -20.19 6.88
C ILE A 5 -23.35 -20.36 7.59
N ALA A 6 -23.96 -21.54 7.54
CA ALA A 6 -25.22 -21.83 8.22
C ALA A 6 -25.08 -21.70 9.75
N PHE A 7 -23.99 -22.18 10.34
CA PHE A 7 -23.78 -22.11 11.80
C PHE A 7 -23.63 -20.66 12.30
N ASP A 8 -22.87 -19.84 11.57
CA ASP A 8 -22.65 -18.44 11.92
C ASP A 8 -23.93 -17.60 11.73
N ILE A 9 -24.66 -17.79 10.63
CA ILE A 9 -25.96 -17.13 10.41
C ILE A 9 -26.98 -17.56 11.47
N ALA A 10 -27.07 -18.85 11.79
CA ALA A 10 -27.98 -19.33 12.83
C ALA A 10 -27.66 -18.68 14.19
N THR A 11 -26.39 -18.43 14.48
CA THR A 11 -25.96 -17.72 15.69
C THR A 11 -26.40 -16.26 15.67
N GLU A 12 -26.19 -15.54 14.57
CA GLU A 12 -26.63 -14.15 14.40
C GLU A 12 -28.17 -14.02 14.44
N LEU A 13 -28.89 -14.98 13.85
CA LEU A 13 -30.34 -15.04 13.92
C LEU A 13 -30.82 -15.19 15.37
N ILE A 14 -30.20 -16.07 16.16
CA ILE A 14 -30.57 -16.24 17.57
C ILE A 14 -30.35 -14.94 18.35
N THR A 15 -29.26 -14.21 18.11
CA THR A 15 -29.01 -12.93 18.79
C THR A 15 -30.01 -11.87 18.35
N LYS A 16 -30.32 -11.75 17.05
CA LYS A 16 -31.34 -10.85 16.52
C LYS A 16 -32.73 -11.18 17.06
N LEU A 17 -33.15 -12.45 17.05
CA LEU A 17 -34.44 -12.91 17.58
C LEU A 17 -34.58 -12.66 19.08
N SER A 18 -33.47 -12.67 19.81
CA SER A 18 -33.43 -12.36 21.25
C SER A 18 -33.36 -10.84 21.53
N SER A 19 -33.37 -9.98 20.51
CA SER A 19 -33.23 -8.53 20.68
C SER A 19 -34.49 -7.87 21.24
N ARG A 20 -34.29 -6.80 22.01
CA ARG A 20 -35.36 -6.01 22.62
C ARG A 20 -36.30 -5.38 21.58
N ALA A 21 -35.77 -5.01 20.41
CA ALA A 21 -36.54 -4.45 19.30
C ALA A 21 -37.57 -5.47 18.76
N LEU A 22 -37.14 -6.71 18.54
CA LEU A 22 -38.03 -7.79 18.06
C LEU A 22 -39.05 -8.23 19.12
N SER A 23 -38.69 -8.21 20.41
CA SER A 23 -39.64 -8.50 21.49
C SER A 23 -40.78 -7.48 21.56
N GLN A 24 -40.51 -6.19 21.34
CA GLN A 24 -41.54 -5.15 21.30
C GLN A 24 -42.45 -5.29 20.07
N VAL A 25 -41.87 -5.57 18.90
CA VAL A 25 -42.64 -5.76 17.66
C VAL A 25 -43.49 -7.04 17.70
N GLY A 26 -42.95 -8.12 18.26
CA GLY A 26 -43.66 -9.39 18.45
C GLY A 26 -44.90 -9.26 19.35
N LEU A 27 -44.85 -8.38 20.35
CA LEU A 27 -46.00 -8.04 21.20
C LEU A 27 -47.06 -7.24 20.45
N TRP A 28 -46.66 -6.32 19.57
CA TRP A 28 -47.60 -5.47 18.82
C TRP A 28 -48.40 -6.19 17.75
N TRP A 29 -47.85 -7.26 17.18
CA TRP A 29 -48.48 -8.00 16.08
C TRP A 29 -48.92 -9.41 16.45
N ASN A 30 -48.93 -9.74 17.75
CA ASN A 30 -49.29 -11.05 18.28
C ASN A 30 -48.47 -12.21 17.66
N LEU A 31 -47.19 -11.95 17.38
CA LEU A 31 -46.23 -12.88 16.77
C LEU A 31 -45.22 -13.44 17.79
N LYS A 32 -45.36 -13.09 19.07
CA LYS A 32 -44.43 -13.49 20.13
C LYS A 32 -44.22 -15.01 20.17
N HIS A 33 -45.30 -15.78 20.13
CA HIS A 33 -45.22 -17.26 20.10
C HIS A 33 -44.50 -17.77 18.84
N ASP A 34 -44.72 -17.15 17.68
CA ASP A 34 -44.08 -17.55 16.43
C ASP A 34 -42.57 -17.23 16.44
N ILE A 35 -42.16 -16.11 17.05
CA ILE A 35 -40.76 -15.71 17.24
C ILE A 35 -40.05 -16.63 18.25
N ASP A 36 -40.70 -16.96 19.36
CA ASP A 36 -40.16 -17.87 20.38
C ASP A 36 -39.95 -19.28 19.81
N ASP A 37 -40.93 -19.79 19.04
CA ASP A 37 -40.83 -21.06 18.33
C ASP A 37 -39.72 -21.06 17.27
N LEU A 38 -39.62 -19.98 16.48
CA LEU A 38 -38.57 -19.82 15.48
C LEU A 38 -37.19 -19.85 16.15
N THR A 39 -37.03 -19.15 17.27
CA THR A 39 -35.80 -19.14 18.08
C THR A 39 -35.44 -20.55 18.56
N ARG A 40 -36.43 -21.31 19.05
CA ARG A 40 -36.22 -22.70 19.48
C ARG A 40 -35.78 -23.58 18.31
N THR A 41 -36.43 -23.45 17.17
CA THR A 41 -36.14 -24.25 15.97
C THR A 41 -34.72 -23.98 15.45
N VAL A 42 -34.32 -22.71 15.34
CA VAL A 42 -32.95 -22.33 14.91
C VAL A 42 -31.90 -22.83 15.90
N ARG A 43 -32.18 -22.81 17.22
CA ARG A 43 -31.28 -23.40 18.23
C ARG A 43 -31.10 -24.90 18.05
N THR A 44 -32.17 -25.64 17.82
CA THR A 44 -32.11 -27.10 17.60
C THR A 44 -31.30 -27.44 16.34
N ILE A 45 -31.54 -26.73 15.24
CA ILE A 45 -30.80 -26.93 14.00
C ILE A 45 -29.31 -26.55 14.20
N LYS A 46 -29.03 -25.43 14.88
CA LYS A 46 -27.66 -25.01 15.18
C LYS A 46 -26.86 -26.08 15.92
N ALA A 47 -27.49 -26.82 16.83
CA ALA A 47 -26.83 -27.83 17.64
C ALA A 47 -26.35 -29.04 16.83
N VAL A 48 -26.87 -29.27 15.63
CA VAL A 48 -26.47 -30.38 14.74
C VAL A 48 -25.65 -29.93 13.52
N LEU A 49 -25.59 -28.62 13.27
CA LEU A 49 -24.97 -28.06 12.06
C LEU A 49 -23.50 -28.46 11.91
N LEU A 50 -22.71 -28.44 12.98
CA LEU A 50 -21.28 -28.78 12.92
C LEU A 50 -21.04 -30.25 12.50
N ASP A 51 -21.91 -31.17 12.90
CA ASP A 51 -21.83 -32.59 12.51
C ASP A 51 -22.32 -32.80 11.06
N ALA A 52 -23.36 -32.07 10.67
CA ALA A 52 -23.87 -32.07 9.29
C ALA A 52 -22.83 -31.52 8.30
N GLU A 53 -22.13 -30.45 8.66
CA GLU A 53 -21.06 -29.84 7.87
C GLU A 53 -19.93 -30.84 7.61
N GLU A 54 -19.49 -31.60 8.62
CA GLU A 54 -18.45 -32.62 8.49
C GLU A 54 -18.88 -33.76 7.55
N LYS A 55 -20.09 -34.29 7.73
CA LYS A 55 -20.62 -35.41 6.91
C LYS A 55 -20.93 -35.01 5.46
N SER A 56 -21.17 -33.73 5.20
CA SER A 56 -21.46 -33.21 3.85
C SER A 56 -20.30 -33.34 2.86
N VAL A 57 -19.08 -33.51 3.35
CA VAL A 57 -17.88 -33.73 2.51
C VAL A 57 -17.97 -35.05 1.75
N THR A 58 -18.65 -36.04 2.34
CA THR A 58 -18.76 -37.40 1.80
C THR A 58 -20.16 -37.75 1.29
N ASP A 59 -21.19 -37.00 1.69
CA ASP A 59 -22.59 -37.28 1.36
C ASP A 59 -23.25 -36.09 0.66
N ASN A 60 -23.65 -36.32 -0.60
CA ASN A 60 -24.31 -35.31 -1.42
C ASN A 60 -25.72 -34.94 -0.93
N LEU A 61 -26.45 -35.83 -0.25
CA LEU A 61 -27.79 -35.52 0.28
C LEU A 61 -27.70 -34.52 1.43
N ILE A 62 -26.72 -34.68 2.30
CA ILE A 62 -26.43 -33.74 3.40
C ILE A 62 -25.99 -32.38 2.83
N LYS A 63 -25.24 -32.38 1.73
CA LYS A 63 -24.86 -31.15 1.02
C LYS A 63 -26.07 -30.38 0.49
N VAL A 64 -27.04 -31.06 -0.14
CA VAL A 64 -28.29 -30.44 -0.61
C VAL A 64 -29.10 -29.89 0.57
N TRP A 65 -29.23 -30.67 1.65
CA TRP A 65 -29.92 -30.25 2.86
C TRP A 65 -29.30 -28.98 3.49
N LEU A 66 -27.96 -28.88 3.55
CA LEU A 66 -27.26 -27.68 4.02
C LEU A 66 -27.50 -26.47 3.12
N GLU A 67 -27.57 -26.66 1.80
CA GLU A 67 -27.87 -25.56 0.86
C GLU A 67 -29.29 -25.03 1.04
N GLU A 68 -30.28 -25.90 1.22
CA GLU A 68 -31.67 -25.50 1.49
C GLU A 68 -31.82 -24.82 2.86
N LEU A 69 -31.17 -25.34 3.89
CA LEU A 69 -31.17 -24.73 5.22
C LEU A 69 -30.58 -23.32 5.18
N LYS A 70 -29.43 -23.16 4.51
CA LYS A 70 -28.75 -21.88 4.36
C LYS A 70 -29.63 -20.85 3.67
N ASP A 71 -30.34 -21.25 2.62
CA ASP A 71 -31.31 -20.41 1.92
C ASP A 71 -32.42 -19.88 2.86
N VAL A 72 -32.98 -20.75 3.72
CA VAL A 72 -34.02 -20.34 4.67
C VAL A 72 -33.48 -19.45 5.78
N LEU A 73 -32.26 -19.72 6.27
CA LEU A 73 -31.60 -18.87 7.27
C LEU A 73 -31.34 -17.46 6.72
N TYR A 74 -31.00 -17.33 5.44
CA TYR A 74 -30.86 -16.02 4.79
C TYR A 74 -32.17 -15.26 4.66
N ASP A 75 -33.25 -15.94 4.23
CA ASP A 75 -34.58 -15.34 4.18
C ASP A 75 -35.02 -14.84 5.58
N ALA A 76 -34.68 -15.59 6.63
CA ALA A 76 -34.92 -15.19 8.01
C ALA A 76 -34.11 -13.95 8.40
N ASP A 77 -32.83 -13.91 8.03
CA ASP A 77 -31.92 -12.83 8.40
C ASP A 77 -32.33 -11.50 7.76
N ASP A 78 -32.71 -11.55 6.48
CA ASP A 78 -33.20 -10.38 5.75
C ASP A 78 -34.54 -9.89 6.33
N LEU A 79 -35.43 -10.81 6.74
CA LEU A 79 -36.68 -10.44 7.40
C LEU A 79 -36.44 -9.74 8.75
N LEU A 80 -35.47 -10.21 9.55
CA LEU A 80 -35.12 -9.61 10.85
C LEU A 80 -34.43 -8.25 10.71
N ASP A 81 -33.64 -8.04 9.65
CA ASP A 81 -33.10 -6.71 9.33
C ASP A 81 -34.23 -5.73 8.98
N ASP A 82 -35.28 -6.19 8.30
CA ASP A 82 -36.49 -5.41 7.98
C ASP A 82 -37.27 -5.01 9.24
N PHE A 83 -37.34 -5.90 10.24
CA PHE A 83 -37.90 -5.60 11.56
C PHE A 83 -37.08 -4.56 12.32
N SER A 84 -35.76 -4.70 12.31
CA SER A 84 -34.83 -3.81 13.00
C SER A 84 -34.90 -2.40 12.43
N ALA A 85 -34.94 -2.27 11.10
CA ALA A 85 -35.10 -1.00 10.40
C ALA A 85 -36.42 -0.30 10.74
N GLU A 86 -37.54 -1.05 10.80
CA GLU A 86 -38.85 -0.47 11.14
C GLU A 86 -38.94 -0.03 12.62
N SER A 87 -38.28 -0.76 13.53
CA SER A 87 -38.17 -0.35 14.94
C SER A 87 -37.42 0.98 15.07
N LEU A 88 -36.23 1.08 14.46
CA LEU A 88 -35.41 2.30 14.43
C LEU A 88 -36.21 3.50 13.86
N ARG A 89 -36.96 3.29 12.79
CA ARG A 89 -37.84 4.30 12.20
C ARG A 89 -38.88 4.85 13.18
N LYS A 90 -39.44 4.01 14.07
CA LYS A 90 -40.44 4.44 15.07
C LYS A 90 -39.83 5.18 16.26
N ASP A 91 -38.63 4.79 16.67
CA ASP A 91 -37.90 5.46 17.74
C ASP A 91 -37.52 6.89 17.35
N LEU A 92 -37.19 7.11 16.07
CA LEU A 92 -36.84 8.41 15.49
C LEU A 92 -38.03 9.37 15.30
N MET A 93 -39.28 8.90 15.37
CA MET A 93 -40.43 9.80 15.31
C MET A 93 -40.63 10.53 16.65
N GLY A 94 -40.46 11.85 16.66
CA GLY A 94 -40.78 12.69 17.82
C GLY A 94 -42.30 12.74 18.09
N GLY A 95 -42.68 12.68 19.37
CA GLY A 95 -44.08 12.72 19.84
C GLY A 95 -44.39 11.68 20.91
N ASN A 96 -45.51 11.87 21.62
CA ASN A 96 -46.03 10.88 22.57
C ASN A 96 -46.61 9.64 21.84
N LYS A 97 -46.86 8.54 22.57
CA LYS A 97 -47.28 7.25 21.98
C LYS A 97 -48.49 7.37 21.02
N LEU A 98 -49.48 8.17 21.38
CA LEU A 98 -50.68 8.45 20.56
C LEU A 98 -50.36 9.20 19.25
N THR A 99 -49.49 10.20 19.30
CA THR A 99 -49.10 10.96 18.07
C THR A 99 -48.24 10.13 17.12
N LYS A 100 -47.42 9.20 17.65
CA LYS A 100 -46.70 8.22 16.82
C LYS A 100 -47.68 7.27 16.13
N GLU A 101 -48.67 6.73 16.85
CA GLU A 101 -49.68 5.80 16.32
C GLU A 101 -50.58 6.43 15.25
N VAL A 102 -51.04 7.67 15.45
CA VAL A 102 -51.87 8.39 14.45
C VAL A 102 -51.08 8.73 13.18
N ARG A 103 -49.82 9.21 13.29
CA ARG A 103 -48.98 9.50 12.12
C ARG A 103 -48.60 8.25 11.32
N LEU A 104 -48.49 7.11 11.99
CA LEU A 104 -48.26 5.81 11.37
C LEU A 104 -49.49 5.30 10.62
N PHE A 105 -50.69 5.56 11.14
CA PHE A 105 -51.95 5.07 10.55
C PHE A 105 -52.30 5.76 9.23
N PHE A 106 -51.97 7.05 9.09
CA PHE A 106 -52.24 7.86 7.90
C PHE A 106 -51.05 7.98 6.92
N SER A 107 -49.96 7.23 7.14
CA SER A 107 -48.83 7.16 6.21
C SER A 107 -49.14 6.23 5.03
N SER A 108 -48.52 6.47 3.86
CA SER A 108 -48.62 5.59 2.67
C SER A 108 -48.10 4.15 2.90
N SER A 109 -47.60 3.84 4.09
CA SER A 109 -47.22 2.50 4.56
C SER A 109 -48.21 2.03 5.63
N ASN A 110 -49.34 1.44 5.21
CA ASN A 110 -50.37 0.91 6.10
C ASN A 110 -49.78 -0.16 7.06
N GLN A 111 -49.70 0.15 8.36
CA GLN A 111 -49.10 -0.70 9.40
C GLN A 111 -49.83 -2.04 9.60
N PHE A 112 -51.14 -2.08 9.34
CA PHE A 112 -51.92 -3.31 9.42
C PHE A 112 -51.61 -4.24 8.25
N ALA A 113 -51.54 -3.67 7.03
CA ALA A 113 -51.11 -4.42 5.84
C ALA A 113 -49.65 -4.88 5.95
N TYR A 114 -48.76 -4.04 6.50
CA TYR A 114 -47.38 -4.39 6.78
C TYR A 114 -47.26 -5.51 7.83
N GLY A 115 -47.97 -5.38 8.95
CA GLY A 115 -47.99 -6.39 10.02
C GLY A 115 -48.54 -7.75 9.56
N LEU A 116 -49.61 -7.76 8.75
CA LEU A 116 -50.14 -8.99 8.13
C LEU A 116 -49.14 -9.63 7.16
N ARG A 117 -48.47 -8.83 6.33
CA ARG A 117 -47.45 -9.32 5.39
C ARG A 117 -46.26 -9.94 6.12
N MET A 118 -45.73 -9.25 7.13
CA MET A 118 -44.60 -9.71 7.94
C MET A 118 -44.97 -10.95 8.75
N GLY A 119 -46.17 -10.99 9.33
CA GLY A 119 -46.69 -12.17 10.04
C GLY A 119 -46.84 -13.40 9.14
N GLY A 120 -47.28 -13.21 7.90
CA GLY A 120 -47.30 -14.27 6.89
C GLY A 120 -45.90 -14.78 6.53
N GLN A 121 -44.92 -13.89 6.39
CA GLN A 121 -43.53 -14.26 6.10
C GLN A 121 -42.86 -15.01 7.25
N ILE A 122 -43.02 -14.57 8.51
CA ILE A 122 -42.53 -15.31 9.69
C ILE A 122 -43.08 -16.73 9.71
N LYS A 123 -44.39 -16.90 9.49
CA LYS A 123 -45.04 -18.22 9.49
C LYS A 123 -44.52 -19.11 8.37
N ALA A 124 -44.28 -18.55 7.18
CA ALA A 124 -43.70 -19.29 6.05
C ALA A 124 -42.26 -19.76 6.33
N ILE A 125 -41.42 -18.90 6.92
CA ILE A 125 -40.04 -19.24 7.29
C ILE A 125 -40.04 -20.30 8.40
N LYS A 126 -40.89 -20.13 9.42
CA LYS A 126 -41.08 -21.12 10.49
C LYS A 126 -41.45 -22.48 9.92
N ALA A 127 -42.42 -22.55 8.99
CA ALA A 127 -42.83 -23.81 8.39
C ALA A 127 -41.68 -24.50 7.64
N ARG A 128 -40.91 -23.75 6.85
CA ARG A 128 -39.73 -24.25 6.12
C ARG A 128 -38.63 -24.76 7.05
N LEU A 129 -38.27 -23.99 8.09
CA LEU A 129 -37.27 -24.45 9.08
C LEU A 129 -37.75 -25.66 9.89
N THR A 130 -39.05 -25.76 10.19
CA THR A 130 -39.59 -26.92 10.89
C THR A 130 -39.47 -28.18 10.03
N LEU A 131 -39.75 -28.07 8.73
CA LEU A 131 -39.57 -29.17 7.76
C LEU A 131 -38.11 -29.62 7.69
N ILE A 132 -37.18 -28.69 7.44
CA ILE A 132 -35.74 -28.96 7.37
C ILE A 132 -35.21 -29.56 8.67
N GLY A 133 -35.68 -29.05 9.83
CA GLY A 133 -35.34 -29.60 11.14
C GLY A 133 -35.86 -31.01 11.36
N SER A 134 -37.00 -31.38 10.77
CA SER A 134 -37.52 -32.76 10.83
C SER A 134 -36.72 -33.73 9.96
N GLU A 135 -36.25 -33.29 8.79
CA GLU A 135 -35.38 -34.06 7.90
C GLU A 135 -34.01 -34.31 8.51
N ALA A 136 -33.50 -33.36 9.32
CA ALA A 136 -32.25 -33.50 10.06
C ALA A 136 -32.19 -34.79 10.92
N ASN A 137 -33.34 -35.20 11.48
CA ASN A 137 -33.44 -36.40 12.30
C ASN A 137 -33.20 -37.70 11.51
N ASN A 138 -33.42 -37.68 10.19
CA ASN A 138 -33.23 -38.85 9.33
C ASN A 138 -31.74 -39.12 8.99
N PHE A 139 -30.86 -38.14 9.20
CA PHE A 139 -29.43 -38.23 8.90
C PHE A 139 -28.56 -38.65 10.09
N GLY A 140 -29.17 -38.85 11.28
CA GLY A 140 -28.45 -39.30 12.47
C GLY A 140 -27.31 -38.35 12.90
N PHE A 141 -27.57 -37.04 12.89
CA PHE A 141 -26.59 -36.06 13.33
C PHE A 141 -26.36 -36.08 14.84
N LEU A 142 -25.12 -35.88 15.26
CA LEU A 142 -24.74 -35.75 16.67
C LEU A 142 -24.84 -34.29 17.12
N VAL A 143 -25.33 -34.07 18.34
CA VAL A 143 -25.42 -32.74 18.95
C VAL A 143 -24.02 -32.27 19.38
N ARG A 144 -23.61 -31.08 18.92
CA ARG A 144 -22.32 -30.46 19.23
C ARG A 144 -22.52 -28.99 19.65
N ASP A 145 -22.00 -28.63 20.82
CA ASP A 145 -22.15 -27.26 21.39
C ASP A 145 -20.97 -26.32 21.09
N ARG A 146 -19.83 -26.83 20.58
CA ARG A 146 -18.65 -26.02 20.24
C ARG A 146 -18.01 -26.46 18.93
N PRO A 147 -17.52 -25.53 18.10
CA PRO A 147 -16.59 -25.88 17.03
C PRO A 147 -15.35 -26.47 17.70
N ILE A 148 -15.02 -27.71 17.35
CA ILE A 148 -13.75 -28.30 17.75
C ILE A 148 -12.69 -27.58 16.90
N GLU A 149 -11.76 -26.84 17.51
CA GLU A 149 -10.60 -26.25 16.80
C GLU A 149 -9.69 -27.33 16.18
N THR A 150 -10.01 -28.61 16.38
CA THR A 150 -9.18 -29.78 16.15
C THR A 150 -9.87 -30.98 15.44
N SER A 151 -11.09 -30.90 14.89
CA SER A 151 -11.76 -32.10 14.31
C SER A 151 -11.65 -32.31 12.80
N PHE A 152 -11.03 -31.42 12.02
CA PHE A 152 -10.75 -31.69 10.59
C PHE A 152 -9.65 -32.76 10.37
N MET A 153 -9.14 -33.37 11.44
CA MET A 153 -7.93 -34.20 11.49
C MET A 153 -8.03 -35.65 10.95
N THR A 154 -9.08 -36.03 10.21
CA THR A 154 -9.27 -37.42 9.78
C THR A 154 -8.82 -37.73 8.34
N LYS A 155 -8.44 -36.74 7.51
CA LYS A 155 -7.79 -37.04 6.23
C LYS A 155 -6.30 -37.34 6.46
N LYS A 156 -5.94 -38.63 6.53
CA LYS A 156 -4.54 -39.10 6.56
C LYS A 156 -3.74 -38.41 5.44
N ARG A 157 -2.81 -37.53 5.83
CA ARG A 157 -1.90 -36.84 4.91
C ARG A 157 -0.88 -37.82 4.31
N PRO A 158 -0.37 -37.57 3.09
CA PRO A 158 0.83 -38.25 2.59
C PRO A 158 2.04 -37.88 3.47
N GLN A 159 2.76 -38.88 3.97
CA GLN A 159 4.00 -38.67 4.72
C GLN A 159 5.11 -38.12 3.80
N THR A 160 5.90 -37.17 4.28
CA THR A 160 7.10 -36.68 3.57
C THR A 160 8.34 -37.48 3.99
N HIS A 161 9.38 -37.51 3.15
CA HIS A 161 10.64 -38.20 3.39
C HIS A 161 11.84 -37.28 3.14
N SER A 162 13.02 -37.61 3.63
CA SER A 162 14.20 -36.73 3.56
C SER A 162 14.91 -36.68 2.20
N PHE A 163 14.69 -37.66 1.31
CA PHE A 163 15.46 -37.79 0.06
C PHE A 163 14.73 -37.21 -1.17
N VAL A 164 15.40 -36.38 -1.97
CA VAL A 164 14.99 -36.03 -3.35
C VAL A 164 16.24 -35.98 -4.24
N PRO A 165 16.23 -36.55 -5.47
CA PRO A 165 17.34 -36.43 -6.40
C PRO A 165 17.65 -34.95 -6.71
N LYS A 166 18.93 -34.56 -6.63
CA LYS A 166 19.36 -33.16 -6.85
C LYS A 166 18.93 -32.63 -8.21
N ASP A 167 18.98 -33.50 -9.22
CA ASP A 167 18.63 -33.17 -10.61
C ASP A 167 17.14 -32.82 -10.80
N LYS A 168 16.28 -33.10 -9.79
CA LYS A 168 14.84 -32.80 -9.82
C LYS A 168 14.44 -31.51 -9.10
N ILE A 169 15.38 -30.77 -8.51
CA ILE A 169 15.12 -29.50 -7.83
C ILE A 169 15.73 -28.38 -8.66
N ILE A 170 14.87 -27.65 -9.38
CA ILE A 170 15.27 -26.56 -10.30
C ILE A 170 15.03 -25.19 -9.64
N GLY A 171 15.96 -24.26 -9.84
CA GLY A 171 15.78 -22.85 -9.53
C GLY A 171 15.80 -22.50 -8.04
N ARG A 172 16.52 -23.27 -7.23
CA ARG A 172 16.59 -23.10 -5.76
C ARG A 172 18.02 -22.94 -5.24
N ASP A 173 18.99 -22.71 -6.12
CA ASP A 173 20.40 -22.60 -5.73
C ASP A 173 20.69 -21.37 -4.88
N ASP A 174 20.09 -20.22 -5.21
CA ASP A 174 20.22 -18.99 -4.43
C ASP A 174 19.58 -19.10 -3.04
N ASP A 175 18.39 -19.73 -2.98
CA ASP A 175 17.69 -20.01 -1.72
C ASP A 175 18.53 -20.94 -0.84
N LYS A 176 19.09 -21.99 -1.44
CA LYS A 176 19.99 -22.93 -0.77
C LYS A 176 21.25 -22.24 -0.28
N ALA A 177 21.91 -21.41 -1.08
CA ALA A 177 23.11 -20.69 -0.68
C ALA A 177 22.84 -19.77 0.52
N SER A 178 21.68 -19.10 0.52
CA SER A 178 21.23 -18.26 1.64
C SER A 178 21.03 -19.06 2.93
N LEU A 179 20.41 -20.24 2.85
CA LEU A 179 20.22 -21.12 4.01
C LEU A 179 21.53 -21.74 4.48
N LEU A 180 22.42 -22.15 3.57
CA LEU A 180 23.75 -22.66 3.92
C LEU A 180 24.56 -21.62 4.69
N LYS A 181 24.49 -20.35 4.29
CA LYS A 181 25.11 -19.23 5.02
C LYS A 181 24.60 -19.14 6.46
N LEU A 182 23.28 -19.23 6.66
CA LEU A 182 22.66 -19.21 7.99
C LEU A 182 23.05 -20.44 8.83
N MET A 183 23.25 -21.59 8.19
CA MET A 183 23.59 -22.83 8.90
C MET A 183 25.07 -22.88 9.31
N LEU A 184 25.97 -22.53 8.40
CA LEU A 184 27.42 -22.76 8.50
C LEU A 184 28.21 -21.57 9.04
N GLU A 185 27.84 -20.32 8.71
CA GLU A 185 28.64 -19.12 9.05
C GLU A 185 28.15 -18.41 10.32
N PHE A 186 26.89 -18.62 10.72
CA PHE A 186 26.29 -17.87 11.82
C PHE A 186 26.60 -18.48 13.19
N GLU A 187 27.47 -17.85 13.99
CA GLU A 187 27.71 -18.24 15.38
C GLU A 187 26.70 -17.57 16.33
N SER A 188 25.68 -18.31 16.77
CA SER A 188 24.73 -17.85 17.80
C SER A 188 25.28 -18.04 19.22
N GLU A 189 24.81 -17.22 20.17
CA GLU A 189 25.05 -17.44 21.61
C GLU A 189 24.23 -18.63 22.17
N GLU A 190 23.10 -18.99 21.54
CA GLU A 190 22.27 -20.14 21.94
C GLU A 190 22.88 -21.49 21.50
N ASN A 191 22.71 -22.55 22.32
CA ASN A 191 23.18 -23.92 22.03
C ASN A 191 22.52 -24.51 20.76
N VAL A 192 21.22 -24.24 20.56
CA VAL A 192 20.42 -24.74 19.44
C VAL A 192 19.73 -23.56 18.75
N TYR A 193 19.96 -23.40 17.45
CA TYR A 193 19.44 -22.29 16.66
C TYR A 193 18.35 -22.75 15.68
N ILE A 194 17.27 -21.97 15.56
CA ILE A 194 16.06 -22.38 14.83
C ILE A 194 15.83 -21.48 13.62
N ILE A 195 15.74 -22.10 12.44
CA ILE A 195 15.61 -21.46 11.13
C ILE A 195 14.22 -21.79 10.53
N PRO A 196 13.23 -20.88 10.67
CA PRO A 196 11.93 -21.11 10.08
C PRO A 196 11.88 -20.72 8.60
N ILE A 197 11.40 -21.62 7.75
CA ILE A 197 11.10 -21.41 6.33
C ILE A 197 9.57 -21.25 6.17
N VAL A 198 9.14 -20.08 5.68
CA VAL A 198 7.73 -19.69 5.64
C VAL A 198 7.26 -19.44 4.21
N GLY A 199 6.04 -19.89 3.89
CA GLY A 199 5.38 -19.62 2.61
C GLY A 199 4.11 -20.45 2.43
N PHE A 200 3.22 -20.05 1.51
CA PHE A 200 1.97 -20.78 1.28
C PHE A 200 2.21 -22.20 0.67
N GLY A 201 1.13 -23.00 0.58
CA GLY A 201 1.20 -24.39 0.14
C GLY A 201 1.70 -24.53 -1.30
N GLY A 202 2.56 -25.51 -1.57
CA GLY A 202 3.03 -25.82 -2.93
C GLY A 202 4.27 -25.05 -3.43
N LEU A 203 4.77 -24.07 -2.67
CA LEU A 203 5.98 -23.30 -3.04
C LEU A 203 7.30 -24.10 -3.03
N GLY A 204 7.32 -25.30 -2.44
CA GLY A 204 8.52 -26.13 -2.38
C GLY A 204 9.37 -25.98 -1.12
N LYS A 205 8.79 -25.54 0.02
CA LYS A 205 9.50 -25.44 1.32
C LYS A 205 10.17 -26.75 1.71
N THR A 206 9.42 -27.86 1.68
CA THR A 206 9.92 -29.21 1.96
C THR A 206 11.03 -29.60 0.98
N ALA A 207 10.90 -29.25 -0.31
CA ALA A 207 11.92 -29.52 -1.31
C ALA A 207 13.21 -28.73 -1.06
N LEU A 208 13.10 -27.45 -0.66
CA LEU A 208 14.26 -26.64 -0.30
C LEU A 208 14.95 -27.19 0.97
N ALA A 209 14.18 -27.56 1.99
CA ALA A 209 14.70 -28.21 3.20
C ALA A 209 15.43 -29.52 2.86
N GLN A 210 14.84 -30.39 2.01
CA GLN A 210 15.50 -31.60 1.50
C GLN A 210 16.78 -31.28 0.71
N PHE A 211 16.77 -30.21 -0.09
CA PHE A 211 17.93 -29.82 -0.91
C PHE A 211 19.12 -29.41 -0.05
N VAL A 212 18.85 -28.71 1.05
CA VAL A 212 19.84 -28.32 2.06
C VAL A 212 20.27 -29.51 2.91
N TYR A 213 19.33 -30.32 3.40
CA TYR A 213 19.59 -31.49 4.26
C TYR A 213 20.52 -32.53 3.59
N ASN A 214 20.40 -32.69 2.27
CA ASN A 214 21.22 -33.61 1.47
C ASN A 214 22.47 -32.94 0.85
N ASP A 215 22.79 -31.72 1.25
CA ASP A 215 24.01 -31.06 0.80
C ASP A 215 25.27 -31.68 1.44
N LYS A 216 26.37 -31.71 0.68
CA LYS A 216 27.62 -32.31 1.13
C LYS A 216 28.22 -31.51 2.29
N MET A 217 28.20 -30.18 2.22
CA MET A 217 28.72 -29.34 3.30
C MET A 217 27.93 -29.52 4.59
N VAL A 218 26.61 -29.70 4.50
CA VAL A 218 25.75 -30.00 5.64
C VAL A 218 26.06 -31.39 6.20
N HIS A 219 26.26 -32.39 5.33
CA HIS A 219 26.63 -33.73 5.77
C HIS A 219 27.97 -33.76 6.51
N ASP A 220 28.96 -33.01 6.03
CA ASP A 220 30.29 -32.95 6.64
C ASP A 220 30.31 -32.11 7.94
N HIS A 221 29.32 -31.24 8.15
CA HIS A 221 29.26 -30.30 9.28
C HIS A 221 28.46 -30.79 10.50
N PHE A 222 27.50 -31.71 10.31
CA PHE A 222 26.62 -32.22 11.37
C PHE A 222 26.82 -33.72 11.57
N GLU A 223 27.10 -34.13 12.80
CA GLU A 223 27.31 -35.54 13.19
C GLU A 223 26.01 -36.34 13.15
N LEU A 224 24.90 -35.70 13.49
CA LEU A 224 23.58 -36.31 13.56
C LEU A 224 22.59 -35.50 12.73
N LYS A 225 21.85 -36.16 11.83
CA LYS A 225 20.79 -35.54 11.03
C LYS A 225 19.49 -36.31 11.23
N MET A 226 18.41 -35.58 11.49
CA MET A 226 17.09 -36.13 11.78
C MET A 226 16.04 -35.41 10.95
N TRP A 227 15.05 -36.15 10.43
CA TRP A 227 13.96 -35.59 9.65
C TRP A 227 12.62 -36.11 10.18
N VAL A 228 11.75 -35.18 10.59
CA VAL A 228 10.44 -35.51 11.16
C VAL A 228 9.36 -34.69 10.49
N CYS A 229 8.42 -35.37 9.84
CA CYS A 229 7.16 -34.77 9.40
C CYS A 229 6.21 -34.67 10.60
N VAL A 230 5.79 -33.45 10.95
CA VAL A 230 4.86 -33.23 12.05
C VAL A 230 3.43 -33.42 11.53
N SER A 231 2.61 -34.19 12.26
CA SER A 231 1.22 -34.44 11.88
C SER A 231 0.34 -33.23 12.20
N ASP A 232 -0.92 -33.23 11.73
CA ASP A 232 -1.92 -32.21 12.11
C ASP A 232 -2.12 -32.15 13.63
N VAL A 233 -1.99 -33.30 14.32
CA VAL A 233 -1.98 -33.35 15.78
C VAL A 233 -0.56 -33.04 16.26
N PHE A 234 -0.42 -31.94 16.99
CA PHE A 234 0.85 -31.56 17.62
C PHE A 234 0.98 -32.22 18.99
N ASP A 235 1.35 -33.49 19.00
CA ASP A 235 1.63 -34.23 20.23
C ASP A 235 3.14 -34.32 20.45
N VAL A 236 3.63 -33.66 21.51
CA VAL A 236 5.05 -33.61 21.86
C VAL A 236 5.64 -35.02 22.02
N LYS A 237 4.88 -35.97 22.58
CA LYS A 237 5.32 -37.35 22.77
C LYS A 237 5.52 -38.04 21.42
N ILE A 238 4.54 -37.95 20.53
CA ILE A 238 4.60 -38.55 19.18
C ILE A 238 5.76 -37.93 18.37
N ILE A 239 5.97 -36.62 18.50
CA ILE A 239 7.08 -35.94 17.82
C ILE A 239 8.42 -36.48 18.34
N VAL A 240 8.61 -36.58 19.66
CA VAL A 240 9.84 -37.13 20.25
C VAL A 240 10.07 -38.58 19.85
N GLU A 241 9.03 -39.42 19.83
CA GLU A 241 9.13 -40.80 19.35
C GLU A 241 9.61 -40.85 17.88
N ASN A 242 9.10 -39.96 17.04
CA ASN A 242 9.53 -39.86 15.64
C ASN A 242 10.96 -39.33 15.49
N ILE A 243 11.41 -38.42 16.37
CA ILE A 243 12.80 -37.95 16.40
C ILE A 243 13.74 -39.11 16.76
N ILE A 244 13.45 -39.85 17.82
CA ILE A 244 14.24 -41.02 18.26
C ILE A 244 14.29 -42.07 17.15
N LYS A 245 13.14 -42.33 16.50
CA LYS A 245 13.06 -43.26 15.38
C LYS A 245 13.91 -42.80 14.19
N SER A 246 13.91 -41.50 13.87
CA SER A 246 14.74 -40.94 12.81
C SER A 246 16.23 -41.01 13.15
N ALA A 247 16.61 -40.87 14.41
CA ALA A 247 18.00 -40.90 14.84
C ALA A 247 18.60 -42.31 14.92
N THR A 248 17.79 -43.29 15.34
CA THR A 248 18.25 -44.65 15.65
C THR A 248 17.87 -45.70 14.60
N ASN A 249 16.96 -45.36 13.67
CA ASN A 249 16.26 -46.28 12.76
C ASN A 249 15.48 -47.39 13.49
N ARG A 250 15.17 -47.22 14.79
CA ARG A 250 14.37 -48.16 15.59
C ARG A 250 13.24 -47.39 16.26
N ALA A 251 12.04 -47.96 16.25
CA ALA A 251 10.94 -47.38 17.02
C ALA A 251 11.22 -47.61 18.52
N PRO A 252 10.94 -46.62 19.39
CA PRO A 252 10.94 -46.84 20.82
C PRO A 252 9.90 -47.89 21.22
N ASP A 253 10.09 -48.53 22.39
CA ASP A 253 9.16 -49.53 22.91
C ASP A 253 7.74 -48.95 23.09
N GLN A 254 6.70 -49.77 22.91
CA GLN A 254 5.32 -49.32 23.05
C GLN A 254 5.02 -48.87 24.50
N ASN A 255 4.31 -47.74 24.66
CA ASN A 255 3.84 -47.18 25.93
C ASN A 255 4.90 -46.55 26.85
N LEU A 256 6.06 -46.11 26.35
CA LEU A 256 7.00 -45.34 27.18
C LEU A 256 6.38 -44.02 27.66
N GLU A 257 6.73 -43.60 28.87
CA GLU A 257 6.36 -42.28 29.41
C GLU A 257 7.29 -41.19 28.84
N ILE A 258 6.85 -39.92 28.89
CA ILE A 258 7.60 -38.80 28.32
C ILE A 258 8.99 -38.64 28.96
N ASP A 259 9.14 -38.96 30.25
CA ASP A 259 10.43 -38.92 30.96
C ASP A 259 11.42 -39.98 30.44
N GLN A 260 10.92 -41.18 30.10
CA GLN A 260 11.73 -42.25 29.53
C GLN A 260 12.17 -41.90 28.10
N LEU A 261 11.26 -41.32 27.31
CA LEU A 261 11.56 -40.83 25.96
C LEU A 261 12.56 -39.67 25.99
N GLN A 262 12.43 -38.76 26.95
CA GLN A 262 13.37 -37.66 27.16
C GLN A 262 14.77 -38.18 27.46
N ARG A 263 14.91 -39.19 28.33
CA ARG A 263 16.22 -39.80 28.65
C ARG A 263 16.86 -40.44 27.41
N GLN A 264 16.08 -41.21 26.65
CA GLN A 264 16.56 -41.79 25.38
C GLN A 264 16.97 -40.73 24.37
N LEU A 265 16.20 -39.64 24.25
CA LEU A 265 16.53 -38.53 23.37
C LEU A 265 17.86 -37.87 23.79
N ARG A 266 18.07 -37.67 25.09
CA ARG A 266 19.32 -37.11 25.64
C ARG A 266 20.53 -37.97 25.36
N ASP A 267 20.42 -39.28 25.56
CA ASP A 267 21.50 -40.23 25.22
C ASP A 267 21.90 -40.15 23.72
N ILE A 268 20.97 -39.74 22.86
CA ILE A 268 21.19 -39.59 21.42
C ILE A 268 21.84 -38.24 21.07
N ILE A 269 21.31 -37.13 21.59
CA ILE A 269 21.66 -35.77 21.14
C ILE A 269 22.72 -35.07 22.00
N ASP A 270 22.88 -35.46 23.27
CA ASP A 270 23.79 -34.78 24.18
C ASP A 270 25.24 -34.93 23.70
N GLY A 271 25.95 -33.80 23.64
CA GLY A 271 27.35 -33.77 23.20
C GLY A 271 27.58 -33.91 21.69
N LYS A 272 26.53 -33.99 20.87
CA LYS A 272 26.64 -34.05 19.40
C LYS A 272 26.19 -32.76 18.74
N LYS A 273 26.78 -32.45 17.58
CA LYS A 273 26.31 -31.38 16.71
C LYS A 273 25.27 -31.91 15.75
N TYR A 274 24.00 -31.56 15.96
CA TYR A 274 22.89 -32.13 15.19
C TYR A 274 22.15 -31.12 14.32
N LEU A 275 21.55 -31.64 13.24
CA LEU A 275 20.54 -30.98 12.42
C LEU A 275 19.21 -31.72 12.56
N LEU A 276 18.14 -31.00 12.91
CA LEU A 276 16.78 -31.52 12.96
C LEU A 276 15.88 -30.75 11.99
N ASP A 277 15.29 -31.43 11.02
CA ASP A 277 14.23 -30.88 10.17
C ASP A 277 12.86 -31.27 10.72
N LEU A 278 12.06 -30.27 11.08
CA LEU A 278 10.65 -30.41 11.44
C LEU A 278 9.77 -29.86 10.32
N ASP A 279 9.19 -30.76 9.53
CA ASP A 279 8.46 -30.43 8.32
C ASP A 279 6.95 -30.22 8.59
N ASP A 280 6.42 -29.13 8.03
CA ASP A 280 5.03 -28.66 7.98
C ASP A 280 4.35 -28.49 9.35
N ILE A 281 4.94 -27.66 10.23
CA ILE A 281 4.36 -27.33 11.54
C ILE A 281 3.19 -26.33 11.42
N TRP A 282 2.06 -26.65 12.08
CA TRP A 282 0.84 -25.82 12.11
C TRP A 282 0.47 -25.26 13.48
N ASN A 283 0.99 -25.85 14.57
CA ASN A 283 0.55 -25.52 15.92
C ASN A 283 0.89 -24.09 16.34
N GLU A 284 -0.11 -23.36 16.83
CA GLU A 284 0.02 -21.97 17.31
C GLU A 284 0.10 -21.87 18.84
N GLU A 285 0.04 -23.00 19.56
CA GLU A 285 0.14 -23.04 21.02
C GLU A 285 1.59 -22.93 21.50
N ARG A 286 1.87 -21.84 22.21
CA ARG A 286 3.25 -21.48 22.61
C ARG A 286 3.83 -22.44 23.65
N GLU A 287 3.02 -22.90 24.59
CA GLU A 287 3.49 -23.74 25.70
C GLU A 287 3.96 -25.13 25.23
N GLU A 288 3.25 -25.72 24.26
CA GLU A 288 3.63 -27.01 23.67
C GLU A 288 4.96 -26.92 22.91
N TRP A 289 5.22 -25.79 22.23
CA TRP A 289 6.51 -25.55 21.59
C TRP A 289 7.64 -25.35 22.61
N ILE A 290 7.39 -24.63 23.70
CA ILE A 290 8.37 -24.48 24.78
C ILE A 290 8.73 -25.85 25.35
N SER A 291 7.73 -26.69 25.62
CA SER A 291 7.93 -28.06 26.09
C SER A 291 8.79 -28.88 25.13
N LEU A 292 8.52 -28.85 23.82
CA LEU A 292 9.35 -29.55 22.84
C LEU A 292 10.78 -28.96 22.78
N LYS A 293 10.93 -27.63 22.82
CA LYS A 293 12.24 -26.97 22.76
C LYS A 293 13.11 -27.36 23.95
N GLU A 294 12.55 -27.43 25.16
CA GLU A 294 13.26 -27.83 26.39
C GLU A 294 13.85 -29.25 26.29
N LEU A 295 13.17 -30.15 25.58
CA LEU A 295 13.67 -31.51 25.34
C LEU A 295 14.86 -31.55 24.38
N LEU A 296 15.04 -30.53 23.54
CA LEU A 296 16.03 -30.49 22.46
C LEU A 296 17.34 -29.76 22.80
N VAL A 297 17.47 -29.13 23.98
CA VAL A 297 18.61 -28.24 24.37
C VAL A 297 19.94 -29.00 24.65
N GLY A 298 20.09 -30.24 24.22
CA GLY A 298 21.23 -31.12 24.56
C GLY A 298 22.48 -31.03 23.68
N GLY A 299 22.32 -30.52 22.46
CA GLY A 299 23.40 -30.47 21.47
C GLY A 299 24.51 -29.48 21.81
N VAL A 300 25.69 -29.69 21.22
CA VAL A 300 26.79 -28.70 21.31
C VAL A 300 26.46 -27.43 20.52
N LYS A 301 27.14 -26.33 20.87
CA LYS A 301 27.00 -25.03 20.21
C LYS A 301 27.15 -25.19 18.69
N GLY A 302 26.16 -24.69 17.96
CA GLY A 302 26.11 -24.83 16.50
C GLY A 302 25.09 -25.85 16.00
N SER A 303 24.35 -26.54 16.87
CA SER A 303 23.23 -27.39 16.47
C SER A 303 22.09 -26.56 15.87
N ARG A 304 21.37 -27.12 14.88
CA ARG A 304 20.36 -26.40 14.08
C ARG A 304 19.03 -27.16 14.03
N ILE A 305 17.93 -26.41 14.06
CA ILE A 305 16.59 -26.92 13.76
C ILE A 305 16.02 -26.12 12.59
N ILE A 306 15.66 -26.79 11.51
CA ILE A 306 14.88 -26.19 10.42
C ILE A 306 13.40 -26.48 10.69
N VAL A 307 12.57 -25.45 10.56
CA VAL A 307 11.11 -25.58 10.68
C VAL A 307 10.48 -25.12 9.39
N THR A 308 9.74 -25.97 8.69
CA THR A 308 8.92 -25.51 7.56
C THR A 308 7.48 -25.25 8.04
N THR A 309 6.91 -24.10 7.68
CA THR A 309 5.54 -23.75 8.06
C THR A 309 4.87 -22.86 7.02
N ARG A 310 3.53 -22.81 7.05
CA ARG A 310 2.73 -21.87 6.25
C ARG A 310 2.32 -20.62 7.03
N SER A 311 2.56 -20.62 8.34
CA SER A 311 2.17 -19.57 9.26
C SER A 311 3.39 -18.82 9.77
N SER A 312 3.49 -17.54 9.42
CA SER A 312 4.50 -16.63 9.97
C SER A 312 4.33 -16.43 11.48
N ARG A 313 3.11 -16.61 12.02
CA ARG A 313 2.86 -16.62 13.47
C ARG A 313 3.58 -17.80 14.13
N VAL A 314 3.48 -18.99 13.55
CA VAL A 314 4.23 -20.18 14.02
C VAL A 314 5.74 -19.90 13.97
N ALA A 315 6.25 -19.31 12.89
CA ALA A 315 7.66 -18.96 12.80
C ALA A 315 8.14 -18.00 13.91
N LYS A 316 7.30 -17.02 14.30
CA LYS A 316 7.58 -16.09 15.42
C LYS A 316 7.50 -16.78 16.79
N ILE A 317 6.64 -17.79 16.93
CA ILE A 317 6.55 -18.61 18.14
C ILE A 317 7.80 -19.50 18.25
N THR A 318 8.23 -20.10 17.14
CA THR A 318 9.29 -21.09 17.15
C THR A 318 10.68 -20.48 17.26
N SER A 319 10.89 -19.29 16.70
CA SER A 319 12.19 -18.62 16.69
C SER A 319 12.07 -17.13 17.01
N LYS A 320 13.10 -16.57 17.67
CA LYS A 320 13.29 -15.12 17.82
C LYS A 320 13.89 -14.47 16.57
N CYS A 321 14.35 -15.28 15.61
CA CYS A 321 15.06 -14.83 14.43
C CYS A 321 14.10 -14.51 13.28
N GLN A 322 14.58 -13.74 12.31
CA GLN A 322 13.78 -13.38 11.14
C GLN A 322 13.54 -14.64 10.28
N PRO A 323 12.28 -14.98 9.95
CA PRO A 323 11.97 -16.14 9.13
C PRO A 323 12.45 -15.97 7.69
N TYR A 324 12.89 -17.08 7.10
CA TYR A 324 13.19 -17.15 5.68
C TYR A 324 11.89 -17.29 4.88
N VAL A 325 11.45 -16.20 4.24
CA VAL A 325 10.21 -16.17 3.45
C VAL A 325 10.49 -16.66 2.03
N LEU A 326 10.02 -17.86 1.73
CA LEU A 326 10.21 -18.50 0.43
C LEU A 326 9.30 -17.87 -0.63
N LYS A 327 9.89 -17.49 -1.77
CA LYS A 327 9.18 -16.94 -2.93
C LYS A 327 8.93 -17.99 -4.01
N GLY A 328 8.07 -17.66 -4.98
CA GLY A 328 7.92 -18.42 -6.22
C GLY A 328 9.23 -18.49 -7.01
N LEU A 329 9.32 -19.45 -7.94
CA LEU A 329 10.43 -19.55 -8.89
C LEU A 329 10.46 -18.33 -9.82
N SER A 330 11.65 -17.97 -10.32
CA SER A 330 11.79 -16.99 -11.41
C SER A 330 11.10 -17.51 -12.67
N ASP A 331 10.74 -16.61 -13.61
CA ASP A 331 10.08 -17.01 -14.85
C ASP A 331 10.92 -17.98 -15.69
N ASP A 332 12.24 -17.86 -15.63
CA ASP A 332 13.16 -18.74 -16.33
C ASP A 332 13.30 -20.10 -15.62
N ASP A 333 13.40 -20.12 -14.29
CA ASP A 333 13.41 -21.37 -13.53
C ASP A 333 12.08 -22.13 -13.62
N ALA A 334 10.96 -21.40 -13.60
CA ALA A 334 9.64 -21.94 -13.81
C ALA A 334 9.52 -22.56 -15.21
N TRP A 335 10.08 -21.90 -16.23
CA TRP A 335 10.15 -22.45 -17.59
C TRP A 335 11.03 -23.69 -17.67
N CYS A 336 12.19 -23.70 -17.02
CA CYS A 336 13.08 -24.87 -16.94
C CYS A 336 12.36 -26.07 -16.32
N LEU A 337 11.68 -25.88 -15.18
CA LEU A 337 10.91 -26.93 -14.51
C LEU A 337 9.74 -27.44 -15.37
N PHE A 338 9.03 -26.52 -16.01
CA PHE A 338 7.94 -26.87 -16.91
C PHE A 338 8.45 -27.68 -18.10
N LYS A 339 9.58 -27.26 -18.68
CA LYS A 339 10.17 -27.87 -19.86
C LYS A 339 10.65 -29.30 -19.59
N GLU A 340 11.29 -29.53 -18.45
CA GLU A 340 11.77 -30.85 -18.04
C GLU A 340 10.62 -31.88 -18.00
N ILE A 341 9.44 -31.47 -17.55
CA ILE A 341 8.30 -32.36 -17.33
C ILE A 341 7.41 -32.47 -18.58
N ALA A 342 7.05 -31.34 -19.20
CA ALA A 342 6.12 -31.34 -20.33
C ALA A 342 6.74 -31.94 -21.60
N PHE A 343 8.07 -31.87 -21.75
CA PHE A 343 8.79 -32.31 -22.95
C PHE A 343 9.78 -33.46 -22.69
N GLU A 344 9.64 -34.21 -21.59
CA GLU A 344 10.57 -35.28 -21.18
C GLU A 344 10.92 -36.26 -22.33
N GLN A 345 9.96 -36.56 -23.22
CA GLN A 345 10.15 -37.43 -24.39
C GLN A 345 10.24 -36.68 -25.73
N ARG A 346 10.16 -35.34 -25.73
CA ARG A 346 10.04 -34.49 -26.93
C ARG A 346 10.86 -33.20 -26.83
N TYR A 347 12.15 -33.34 -26.56
CA TYR A 347 13.04 -32.18 -26.42
C TYR A 347 13.10 -31.27 -27.67
N ALA A 348 12.87 -31.80 -28.87
CA ALA A 348 12.83 -31.00 -30.10
C ALA A 348 11.65 -30.00 -30.13
N ASP A 349 10.52 -30.32 -29.50
CA ASP A 349 9.35 -29.44 -29.44
C ASP A 349 9.53 -28.32 -28.40
N SER A 350 10.47 -28.49 -27.46
CA SER A 350 10.76 -27.51 -26.41
C SER A 350 11.47 -26.23 -26.89
N THR A 351 11.92 -26.21 -28.15
CA THR A 351 12.50 -25.04 -28.83
C THR A 351 11.60 -24.50 -29.94
N ASN A 352 10.44 -25.14 -30.18
CA ASN A 352 9.45 -24.66 -31.13
C ASN A 352 8.75 -23.42 -30.56
N SER A 353 8.82 -22.29 -31.27
CA SER A 353 8.31 -21.00 -30.81
C SER A 353 6.83 -21.04 -30.42
N ALA A 354 6.00 -21.85 -31.09
CA ALA A 354 4.57 -21.94 -30.80
C ALA A 354 4.29 -22.61 -29.44
N PHE A 355 4.98 -23.71 -29.12
CA PHE A 355 4.86 -24.39 -27.83
C PHE A 355 5.47 -23.55 -26.69
N VAL A 356 6.58 -22.87 -26.95
CA VAL A 356 7.22 -21.96 -25.99
C VAL A 356 6.28 -20.80 -25.62
N GLU A 357 5.66 -20.16 -26.62
CA GLU A 357 4.75 -19.04 -26.40
C GLU A 357 3.52 -19.47 -25.59
N ILE A 358 2.88 -20.59 -25.97
CA ILE A 358 1.72 -21.12 -25.24
C ILE A 358 2.11 -21.52 -23.82
N GLY A 359 3.25 -22.19 -23.66
CA GLY A 359 3.76 -22.64 -22.37
C GLY A 359 4.10 -21.48 -21.42
N ARG A 360 4.73 -20.41 -21.91
CA ARG A 360 4.99 -19.20 -21.10
C ARG A 360 3.70 -18.50 -20.69
N GLN A 361 2.70 -18.39 -21.57
CA GLN A 361 1.37 -17.86 -21.21
C GLN A 361 0.64 -18.73 -20.16
N ILE A 362 0.90 -20.04 -20.13
CA ILE A 362 0.37 -20.94 -19.09
C ILE A 362 1.11 -20.70 -17.76
N LEU A 363 2.43 -20.48 -17.79
CA LEU A 363 3.24 -20.22 -16.61
C LEU A 363 2.97 -18.87 -15.94
N GLU A 364 2.61 -17.85 -16.71
CA GLU A 364 2.14 -16.56 -16.16
C GLU A 364 1.01 -16.79 -15.15
N ARG A 365 0.12 -17.76 -15.40
CA ARG A 365 -0.96 -18.12 -14.45
C ARG A 365 -0.52 -19.00 -13.28
N CYS A 366 0.64 -19.63 -13.37
CA CYS A 366 1.16 -20.50 -12.32
C CYS A 366 1.85 -19.70 -11.19
N GLY A 367 2.21 -18.43 -11.45
CA GLY A 367 2.83 -17.55 -10.46
C GLY A 367 4.15 -18.08 -9.89
N GLY A 368 4.90 -18.86 -10.68
CA GLY A 368 6.15 -19.48 -10.23
C GLY A 368 5.99 -20.57 -9.17
N VAL A 369 4.79 -21.12 -8.93
CA VAL A 369 4.56 -22.12 -7.87
C VAL A 369 4.91 -23.53 -8.36
N PRO A 370 5.97 -24.19 -7.83
CA PRO A 370 6.47 -25.45 -8.38
C PRO A 370 5.43 -26.57 -8.46
N LEU A 371 4.61 -26.75 -7.41
CA LEU A 371 3.61 -27.83 -7.41
C LEU A 371 2.56 -27.68 -8.53
N VAL A 372 2.17 -26.44 -8.83
CA VAL A 372 1.22 -26.13 -9.90
C VAL A 372 1.86 -26.37 -11.27
N ILE A 373 3.08 -25.87 -11.46
CA ILE A 373 3.88 -26.05 -12.68
C ILE A 373 4.01 -27.55 -12.99
N ARG A 374 4.45 -28.36 -12.01
CA ARG A 374 4.59 -29.81 -12.19
C ARG A 374 3.27 -30.47 -12.58
N THR A 375 2.17 -30.10 -11.92
CA THR A 375 0.85 -30.69 -12.20
C THR A 375 0.36 -30.37 -13.61
N ILE A 376 0.49 -29.11 -14.04
CA ILE A 376 0.08 -28.68 -15.38
C ILE A 376 0.99 -29.26 -16.44
N ALA A 377 2.31 -29.20 -16.25
CA ALA A 377 3.29 -29.79 -17.16
C ALA A 377 3.05 -31.30 -17.33
N SER A 378 2.81 -32.04 -16.23
CA SER A 378 2.47 -33.47 -16.30
C SER A 378 1.14 -33.75 -17.00
N THR A 379 0.20 -32.80 -17.01
CA THR A 379 -1.06 -32.95 -17.76
C THR A 379 -0.85 -32.69 -19.25
N LEU A 380 -0.01 -31.71 -19.57
CA LEU A 380 0.36 -31.35 -20.94
C LEU A 380 1.29 -32.36 -21.60
N PHE A 381 2.05 -33.13 -20.81
CA PHE A 381 2.89 -34.23 -21.28
C PHE A 381 2.15 -35.20 -22.23
N TYR A 382 0.86 -35.46 -21.96
CA TYR A 382 0.04 -36.35 -22.78
C TYR A 382 -0.60 -35.68 -24.02
N LYS A 383 -0.38 -34.37 -24.22
CA LYS A 383 -0.94 -33.61 -25.36
C LYS A 383 0.14 -33.36 -26.39
N GLU A 384 -0.08 -33.81 -27.62
CA GLU A 384 0.97 -33.92 -28.64
C GLU A 384 0.98 -32.77 -29.64
N THR A 385 -0.14 -32.06 -29.78
CA THR A 385 -0.30 -31.04 -30.81
C THR A 385 -0.45 -29.63 -30.23
N GLU A 386 -0.02 -28.63 -30.99
CA GLU A 386 -0.21 -27.22 -30.64
C GLU A 386 -1.70 -26.88 -30.41
N LYS A 387 -2.61 -27.47 -31.20
CA LYS A 387 -4.06 -27.28 -31.05
C LYS A 387 -4.57 -27.80 -29.71
N GLU A 388 -4.07 -28.92 -29.23
CA GLU A 388 -4.43 -29.47 -27.92
C GLU A 388 -3.88 -28.61 -26.77
N TRP A 389 -2.69 -28.04 -26.92
CA TRP A 389 -2.13 -27.09 -25.95
C TRP A 389 -2.93 -25.78 -25.91
N ARG A 390 -3.31 -25.22 -27.07
CA ARG A 390 -4.20 -24.05 -27.13
C ARG A 390 -5.58 -24.36 -26.55
N SER A 391 -6.14 -25.53 -26.86
CA SER A 391 -7.41 -25.98 -26.29
C SER A 391 -7.33 -26.13 -24.78
N PHE A 392 -6.24 -26.69 -24.26
CA PHE A 392 -6.00 -26.80 -22.82
C PHE A 392 -5.94 -25.41 -22.17
N LYS A 393 -5.14 -24.49 -22.71
CA LYS A 393 -5.04 -23.11 -22.21
C LYS A 393 -6.40 -22.40 -22.16
N ASN A 394 -7.19 -22.56 -23.21
CA ASN A 394 -8.45 -21.82 -23.36
C ASN A 394 -9.63 -22.45 -22.59
N ASN A 395 -9.67 -23.78 -22.45
CA ASN A 395 -10.85 -24.49 -21.95
C ASN A 395 -10.61 -25.31 -20.67
N GLU A 396 -9.45 -25.97 -20.52
CA GLU A 396 -9.16 -26.89 -19.41
C GLU A 396 -8.40 -26.21 -18.26
N LEU A 397 -7.54 -25.24 -18.56
CA LEU A 397 -6.80 -24.45 -17.56
C LEU A 397 -7.75 -23.74 -16.58
N VAL A 398 -8.87 -23.22 -17.11
CA VAL A 398 -9.95 -22.58 -16.34
C VAL A 398 -10.75 -23.60 -15.51
N ARG A 399 -10.78 -24.87 -15.92
CA ARG A 399 -11.44 -25.95 -15.17
C ARG A 399 -10.54 -26.53 -14.09
N ILE A 400 -9.21 -26.54 -14.27
CA ILE A 400 -8.25 -26.99 -13.26
C ILE A 400 -8.22 -26.06 -12.04
N SER A 401 -8.57 -24.78 -12.20
CA SER A 401 -8.82 -23.86 -11.08
C SER A 401 -10.19 -24.06 -10.41
N GLN A 402 -11.13 -24.79 -11.03
CA GLN A 402 -12.50 -25.00 -10.54
C GLN A 402 -12.81 -26.43 -10.08
N ASN A 403 -12.08 -27.44 -10.57
CA ASN A 403 -12.19 -28.85 -10.21
C ASN A 403 -10.94 -29.33 -9.47
N GLU A 404 -11.10 -30.44 -8.73
CA GLU A 404 -10.17 -31.19 -7.86
C GLU A 404 -8.78 -31.53 -8.44
N GLY A 405 -8.06 -30.59 -9.05
CA GLY A 405 -6.66 -30.74 -9.41
C GLY A 405 -5.81 -30.94 -8.15
N LYS A 406 -4.72 -31.73 -8.22
CA LYS A 406 -3.89 -32.15 -7.07
C LYS A 406 -3.39 -31.02 -6.16
N PHE A 407 -3.35 -29.75 -6.61
CA PHE A 407 -2.88 -28.61 -5.81
C PHE A 407 -3.97 -27.88 -5.02
N LEU A 408 -5.23 -27.84 -5.48
CA LEU A 408 -6.33 -27.22 -4.73
C LEU A 408 -6.52 -27.88 -3.35
N PRO A 409 -6.47 -29.22 -3.19
CA PRO A 409 -6.44 -29.87 -1.89
C PRO A 409 -5.28 -29.38 -1.00
N THR A 410 -4.08 -29.15 -1.57
CA THR A 410 -2.93 -28.66 -0.80
C THR A 410 -3.13 -27.24 -0.28
N LEU A 411 -3.73 -26.34 -1.07
CA LEU A 411 -4.06 -24.98 -0.64
C LEU A 411 -5.29 -24.96 0.28
N LYS A 412 -6.29 -25.80 0.01
CA LYS A 412 -7.51 -25.95 0.79
C LYS A 412 -7.21 -26.39 2.23
N LEU A 413 -6.16 -27.16 2.48
CA LEU A 413 -5.70 -27.43 3.84
C LEU A 413 -5.47 -26.14 4.65
N SER A 414 -4.85 -25.12 4.07
CA SER A 414 -4.66 -23.84 4.77
C SER A 414 -5.98 -23.16 5.11
N TYR A 415 -6.98 -23.28 4.23
CA TYR A 415 -8.32 -22.73 4.43
C TYR A 415 -9.13 -23.54 5.47
N ASP A 416 -9.02 -24.86 5.45
CA ASP A 416 -9.76 -25.74 6.37
C ASP A 416 -9.36 -25.46 7.83
N HIS A 417 -8.10 -25.10 8.08
CA HIS A 417 -7.55 -24.68 9.38
C HIS A 417 -7.92 -23.26 9.81
N LEU A 418 -8.61 -22.45 8.98
CA LEU A 418 -9.06 -21.12 9.39
C LEU A 418 -10.22 -21.21 10.40
N PRO A 419 -10.27 -20.32 11.40
CA PRO A 419 -11.48 -20.09 12.18
C PRO A 419 -12.68 -19.73 11.29
N SER A 420 -13.89 -20.13 11.68
CA SER A 420 -15.11 -19.95 10.86
C SER A 420 -15.33 -18.51 10.39
N HIS A 421 -15.09 -17.53 11.27
CA HIS A 421 -15.25 -16.10 10.98
C HIS A 421 -14.28 -15.58 9.91
N LEU A 422 -13.07 -16.17 9.78
CA LEU A 422 -12.09 -15.79 8.75
C LEU A 422 -12.35 -16.45 7.40
N LYS A 423 -12.97 -17.64 7.39
CA LYS A 423 -13.35 -18.33 6.15
C LYS A 423 -14.23 -17.44 5.26
N HIS A 424 -15.20 -16.75 5.87
CA HIS A 424 -16.09 -15.80 5.19
C HIS A 424 -15.34 -14.60 4.61
N CYS A 425 -14.46 -14.01 5.42
CA CYS A 425 -13.65 -12.85 5.03
C CYS A 425 -12.75 -13.18 3.82
N PHE A 426 -12.11 -14.35 3.84
CA PHE A 426 -11.28 -14.84 2.74
C PHE A 426 -12.11 -15.15 1.48
N ALA A 427 -13.19 -15.92 1.60
CA ALA A 427 -14.07 -16.27 0.48
C ALA A 427 -14.60 -15.01 -0.23
N TYR A 428 -14.90 -13.95 0.52
CA TYR A 428 -15.37 -12.68 -0.03
C TYR A 428 -14.32 -11.96 -0.90
N CYS A 429 -13.03 -12.26 -0.73
CA CYS A 429 -11.96 -11.62 -1.48
C CYS A 429 -11.93 -12.03 -2.96
N ARG A 430 -12.64 -13.09 -3.37
CA ARG A 430 -12.79 -13.48 -4.80
C ARG A 430 -13.40 -12.38 -5.69
N LEU A 431 -13.96 -11.35 -5.05
CA LEU A 431 -14.61 -10.25 -5.74
C LEU A 431 -13.61 -9.26 -6.34
N TYR A 432 -12.36 -9.28 -5.88
CA TYR A 432 -11.28 -8.50 -6.47
C TYR A 432 -10.70 -9.26 -7.66
N PRO A 433 -10.30 -8.57 -8.74
CA PRO A 433 -9.60 -9.22 -9.85
C PRO A 433 -8.29 -9.84 -9.39
N LYS A 434 -7.83 -10.84 -10.13
CA LYS A 434 -6.50 -11.43 -10.00
C LYS A 434 -5.41 -10.35 -10.10
N ASP A 435 -4.35 -10.51 -9.31
CA ASP A 435 -3.25 -9.55 -9.12
C ASP A 435 -3.64 -8.10 -8.76
N HIS A 436 -4.88 -7.85 -8.35
CA HIS A 436 -5.33 -6.52 -7.96
C HIS A 436 -4.75 -6.08 -6.62
N GLU A 437 -4.33 -4.81 -6.54
CA GLU A 437 -3.92 -4.19 -5.28
C GLU A 437 -5.15 -3.83 -4.44
N ILE A 438 -5.32 -4.50 -3.30
CA ILE A 438 -6.48 -4.38 -2.43
C ILE A 438 -6.19 -3.34 -1.34
N ASN A 439 -7.05 -2.32 -1.26
CA ASN A 439 -7.05 -1.39 -0.13
C ASN A 439 -7.69 -2.05 1.11
N VAL A 440 -6.89 -2.27 2.15
CA VAL A 440 -7.28 -3.06 3.33
C VAL A 440 -8.40 -2.38 4.12
N GLN A 441 -8.36 -1.06 4.28
CA GLN A 441 -9.43 -0.29 4.95
C GLN A 441 -10.78 -0.56 4.28
N THR A 442 -10.81 -0.55 2.95
CA THR A 442 -12.02 -0.79 2.16
C THR A 442 -12.48 -2.25 2.27
N LEU A 443 -11.55 -3.20 2.24
CA LEU A 443 -11.86 -4.62 2.44
C LEU A 443 -12.49 -4.87 3.81
N VAL A 444 -11.94 -4.28 4.88
CA VAL A 444 -12.49 -4.38 6.24
C VAL A 444 -13.89 -3.77 6.32
N GLN A 445 -14.11 -2.60 5.70
CA GLN A 445 -15.45 -2.01 5.63
C GLN A 445 -16.46 -2.90 4.91
N PHE A 446 -16.04 -3.64 3.88
CA PHE A 446 -16.91 -4.63 3.23
C PHE A 446 -17.26 -5.78 4.18
N TRP A 447 -16.29 -6.31 4.94
CA TRP A 447 -16.56 -7.36 5.92
C TRP A 447 -17.52 -6.90 7.01
N ILE A 448 -17.39 -5.66 7.48
CA ILE A 448 -18.33 -5.04 8.43
C ILE A 448 -19.73 -4.92 7.80
N ALA A 449 -19.82 -4.41 6.58
CA ALA A 449 -21.10 -4.24 5.88
C ALA A 449 -21.82 -5.57 5.61
N GLN A 450 -21.08 -6.66 5.40
CA GLN A 450 -21.65 -8.01 5.26
C GLN A 450 -22.05 -8.64 6.60
N GLY A 451 -21.57 -8.12 7.73
CA GLY A 451 -21.79 -8.69 9.06
C GLY A 451 -20.80 -9.77 9.46
N PHE A 452 -19.66 -9.90 8.76
CA PHE A 452 -18.66 -10.94 9.07
C PHE A 452 -17.86 -10.67 10.34
N ILE A 453 -17.87 -9.41 10.82
CA ILE A 453 -17.14 -9.01 12.03
C ILE A 453 -18.01 -9.23 13.28
N LYS A 454 -17.54 -10.07 14.20
CA LYS A 454 -18.22 -10.36 15.47
C LYS A 454 -17.70 -9.45 16.58
N GLN A 455 -18.53 -8.49 17.02
CA GLN A 455 -18.20 -7.63 18.16
C GLN A 455 -18.53 -8.36 19.48
N LEU A 456 -17.53 -9.00 20.08
CA LEU A 456 -17.66 -9.68 21.37
C LEU A 456 -17.45 -8.73 22.56
N ASN A 457 -16.65 -7.68 22.37
CA ASN A 457 -16.34 -6.66 23.37
C ASN A 457 -16.87 -5.29 22.93
N PRO A 458 -17.72 -4.62 23.72
CA PRO A 458 -18.27 -3.30 23.37
C PRO A 458 -17.22 -2.18 23.29
N SER A 459 -16.03 -2.38 23.84
CA SER A 459 -14.95 -1.38 23.90
C SER A 459 -14.06 -1.31 22.65
N GLN A 460 -14.12 -2.32 21.77
CA GLN A 460 -13.36 -2.35 20.52
C GLN A 460 -14.26 -1.98 19.34
N SER A 461 -13.75 -1.16 18.41
CA SER A 461 -14.52 -0.85 17.20
C SER A 461 -14.54 -2.05 16.24
N PRO A 462 -15.61 -2.22 15.43
CA PRO A 462 -15.67 -3.26 14.40
C PRO A 462 -14.47 -3.22 13.43
N GLU A 463 -13.94 -2.04 13.15
CA GLU A 463 -12.78 -1.79 12.31
C GLU A 463 -11.51 -2.37 12.94
N GLU A 464 -11.27 -2.15 14.23
CA GLU A 464 -10.12 -2.71 14.96
C GLU A 464 -10.15 -4.25 14.93
N ILE A 465 -11.33 -4.85 15.12
CA ILE A 465 -11.53 -6.30 15.03
C ILE A 465 -11.28 -6.78 13.59
N GLY A 466 -11.81 -6.08 12.60
CA GLY A 466 -11.63 -6.41 11.18
C GLY A 466 -10.17 -6.31 10.71
N PHE A 467 -9.41 -5.32 11.18
CA PHE A 467 -7.96 -5.26 10.97
C PHE A 467 -7.23 -6.43 11.65
N GLY A 468 -7.68 -6.85 12.83
CA GLY A 468 -7.20 -8.07 13.48
C GLY A 468 -7.42 -9.32 12.63
N TYR A 469 -8.61 -9.45 12.02
CA TYR A 469 -8.95 -10.54 11.11
C TYR A 469 -8.06 -10.52 9.85
N PHE A 470 -7.87 -9.35 9.25
CA PHE A 470 -6.96 -9.17 8.11
C PHE A 470 -5.53 -9.60 8.47
N LYS A 471 -5.02 -9.15 9.62
CA LYS A 471 -3.67 -9.50 10.08
C LYS A 471 -3.51 -11.01 10.29
N ASN A 472 -4.54 -11.69 10.78
CA ASN A 472 -4.52 -13.15 10.93
C ASN A 472 -4.40 -13.87 9.58
N LEU A 473 -5.14 -13.40 8.56
CA LEU A 473 -5.03 -13.93 7.18
C LEU A 473 -3.64 -13.67 6.58
N VAL A 474 -3.06 -12.48 6.79
CA VAL A 474 -1.67 -12.17 6.40
C VAL A 474 -0.69 -13.11 7.10
N ASP A 475 -0.82 -13.29 8.42
CA ASP A 475 0.09 -14.13 9.20
C ASP A 475 0.08 -15.60 8.71
N ARG A 476 -1.04 -16.04 8.11
CA ARG A 476 -1.24 -17.37 7.51
C ARG A 476 -0.90 -17.44 6.02
N SER A 477 -0.26 -16.41 5.48
CA SER A 477 0.17 -16.31 4.07
C SER A 477 -0.99 -16.31 3.05
N PHE A 478 -2.18 -15.83 3.42
CA PHE A 478 -3.31 -15.66 2.48
C PHE A 478 -3.21 -14.38 1.64
N PHE A 479 -2.46 -13.38 2.14
CA PHE A 479 -2.14 -12.15 1.44
C PHE A 479 -0.62 -11.94 1.41
N GLN A 480 -0.14 -11.28 0.37
CA GLN A 480 1.26 -10.93 0.15
C GLN A 480 1.41 -9.43 -0.15
N GLU A 481 2.67 -8.96 -0.21
CA GLU A 481 3.01 -7.57 -0.56
C GLU A 481 2.28 -6.51 0.27
N VAL A 482 2.19 -6.72 1.59
CA VAL A 482 1.55 -5.73 2.47
C VAL A 482 2.43 -4.49 2.57
N LYS A 483 1.95 -3.37 2.04
CA LYS A 483 2.60 -2.06 2.09
C LYS A 483 1.77 -1.11 2.94
N ASN A 484 2.45 -0.26 3.70
CA ASN A 484 1.82 0.86 4.38
C ASN A 484 2.27 2.12 3.64
N ASP A 485 1.35 2.82 2.99
CA ASP A 485 1.65 4.12 2.39
C ASP A 485 1.96 5.14 3.48
N GLU A 486 2.76 6.15 3.13
CA GLU A 486 3.05 7.30 3.99
C GLU A 486 1.77 8.03 4.44
N THR A 487 0.66 7.83 3.71
CA THR A 487 -0.66 8.42 3.93
C THR A 487 -1.68 7.43 4.51
N TRP A 488 -1.27 6.55 5.43
CA TRP A 488 -2.12 5.71 6.30
C TRP A 488 -2.94 4.58 5.63
N PHE A 489 -2.87 4.43 4.31
CA PHE A 489 -3.52 3.32 3.63
C PHE A 489 -2.62 2.08 3.66
N THR A 490 -3.22 0.93 3.96
CA THR A 490 -2.51 -0.35 3.85
C THR A 490 -3.01 -1.00 2.58
N THR A 491 -2.10 -1.36 1.69
CA THR A 491 -2.41 -2.14 0.50
C THR A 491 -1.84 -3.55 0.63
N CYS A 492 -2.50 -4.51 -0.01
CA CYS A 492 -2.03 -5.89 -0.10
C CYS A 492 -2.43 -6.50 -1.43
N LYS A 493 -1.87 -7.67 -1.74
CA LYS A 493 -2.29 -8.49 -2.88
C LYS A 493 -2.67 -9.89 -2.43
N MET A 494 -3.61 -10.50 -3.15
CA MET A 494 -3.90 -11.92 -3.04
C MET A 494 -3.27 -12.63 -4.24
N HIS A 495 -2.49 -13.69 -3.98
CA HIS A 495 -1.91 -14.50 -5.04
C HIS A 495 -3.02 -15.17 -5.86
N ASP A 496 -2.85 -15.30 -7.19
CA ASP A 496 -3.85 -15.85 -8.11
C ASP A 496 -4.41 -17.22 -7.71
N LEU A 497 -3.56 -18.14 -7.27
CA LEU A 497 -3.99 -19.44 -6.72
C LEU A 497 -4.81 -19.34 -5.43
N MET A 498 -4.53 -18.34 -4.58
CA MET A 498 -5.34 -18.07 -3.39
C MET A 498 -6.67 -17.43 -3.79
N HIS A 499 -6.68 -16.61 -4.84
CA HIS A 499 -7.91 -16.13 -5.45
C HIS A 499 -8.73 -17.30 -6.03
N ASP A 500 -8.12 -18.25 -6.74
CA ASP A 500 -8.80 -19.45 -7.26
C ASP A 500 -9.36 -20.32 -6.13
N LEU A 501 -8.61 -20.46 -5.04
CA LEU A 501 -9.13 -21.10 -3.83
C LEU A 501 -10.34 -20.33 -3.29
N ALA A 502 -10.26 -19.00 -3.16
CA ALA A 502 -11.38 -18.16 -2.73
C ALA A 502 -12.61 -18.32 -3.64
N GLU A 503 -12.41 -18.42 -4.96
CA GLU A 503 -13.47 -18.67 -5.94
C GLU A 503 -14.14 -20.03 -5.70
N SER A 504 -13.34 -21.07 -5.47
CA SER A 504 -13.82 -22.43 -5.23
C SER A 504 -14.61 -22.58 -3.91
N VAL A 505 -14.25 -21.82 -2.86
CA VAL A 505 -14.87 -21.94 -1.52
C VAL A 505 -16.05 -21.00 -1.31
N ALA A 506 -16.19 -19.94 -2.11
CA ALA A 506 -17.20 -18.88 -1.91
C ALA A 506 -18.64 -19.21 -2.38
N GLY A 507 -18.88 -20.35 -3.05
CA GLY A 507 -20.24 -20.76 -3.48
C GLY A 507 -20.88 -19.84 -4.54
N ILE A 508 -22.21 -19.91 -4.76
CA ILE A 508 -22.91 -19.20 -5.87
C ILE A 508 -23.31 -17.75 -5.51
N GLU A 509 -23.11 -17.31 -4.27
CA GLU A 509 -23.82 -16.17 -3.66
C GLU A 509 -23.19 -14.77 -3.86
N SER A 510 -21.98 -14.69 -4.43
CA SER A 510 -21.27 -13.43 -4.68
C SER A 510 -20.65 -13.41 -6.08
N CYS A 511 -21.40 -12.96 -7.09
CA CYS A 511 -20.92 -12.93 -8.47
C CYS A 511 -20.27 -11.58 -8.81
N VAL A 512 -19.10 -11.61 -9.46
CA VAL A 512 -18.62 -10.50 -10.30
C VAL A 512 -19.39 -10.59 -11.60
N VAL A 513 -20.21 -9.58 -11.91
CA VAL A 513 -21.05 -9.58 -13.12
C VAL A 513 -20.45 -8.63 -14.14
N ASP A 514 -20.04 -9.17 -15.28
CA ASP A 514 -19.73 -8.39 -16.47
C ASP A 514 -21.03 -7.86 -17.08
N SER A 515 -21.01 -6.63 -17.60
CA SER A 515 -22.21 -5.81 -17.90
C SER A 515 -23.32 -6.53 -18.69
N ASP A 516 -22.96 -7.48 -19.55
CA ASP A 516 -23.90 -8.23 -20.41
C ASP A 516 -24.65 -9.40 -19.72
N LYS A 517 -24.25 -9.82 -18.51
CA LYS A 517 -24.83 -11.02 -17.84
C LYS A 517 -25.82 -10.74 -16.70
N ILE A 518 -26.05 -9.47 -16.34
CA ILE A 518 -26.97 -9.05 -15.26
C ILE A 518 -28.40 -9.60 -15.48
N ALA A 519 -28.80 -9.81 -16.73
CA ALA A 519 -30.15 -10.21 -17.11
C ALA A 519 -30.62 -11.59 -16.60
N SER A 520 -29.73 -12.52 -16.22
CA SER A 520 -30.07 -13.95 -16.00
C SER A 520 -30.09 -14.47 -14.55
N LYS A 521 -29.62 -13.71 -13.53
CA LYS A 521 -29.44 -14.22 -12.14
C LYS A 521 -30.08 -13.36 -11.02
N GLY A 522 -31.17 -12.66 -11.29
CA GLY A 522 -31.78 -11.72 -10.34
C GLY A 522 -32.83 -12.33 -9.40
N LYS A 523 -32.48 -12.49 -8.11
CA LYS A 523 -33.39 -12.38 -6.93
C LYS A 523 -32.69 -12.48 -5.54
N LYS A 524 -31.47 -13.05 -5.44
CA LYS A 524 -30.76 -13.32 -4.15
C LYS A 524 -29.35 -12.67 -4.01
N LEU A 525 -29.00 -11.70 -4.84
CA LEU A 525 -27.66 -11.06 -4.82
C LEU A 525 -27.49 -10.15 -3.57
N ARG A 526 -26.43 -10.39 -2.78
CA ARG A 526 -26.08 -9.62 -1.56
C ARG A 526 -24.95 -8.60 -1.75
N THR A 527 -24.14 -8.76 -2.80
CA THR A 527 -23.06 -7.83 -3.19
C THR A 527 -23.05 -7.60 -4.69
N LEU A 528 -22.90 -6.35 -5.11
CA LEU A 528 -22.55 -5.99 -6.48
C LEU A 528 -21.37 -4.99 -6.42
N LEU A 529 -20.24 -5.36 -7.01
CA LEU A 529 -19.05 -4.51 -7.12
C LEU A 529 -18.82 -4.18 -8.58
N TYR A 530 -18.99 -2.91 -8.94
CA TYR A 530 -18.58 -2.39 -10.23
C TYR A 530 -17.11 -1.98 -10.15
N ILE A 531 -16.23 -2.78 -10.74
CA ILE A 531 -14.80 -2.49 -10.80
C ILE A 531 -14.55 -1.87 -12.18
N SER A 532 -14.42 -0.54 -12.20
CA SER A 532 -14.10 0.24 -13.40
C SER A 532 -12.75 -0.22 -13.98
N ASN A 533 -12.79 -1.11 -14.96
CA ASN A 533 -11.69 -1.20 -15.93
C ASN A 533 -11.82 0.00 -16.87
N ASN A 534 -10.73 0.76 -17.03
CA ASN A 534 -10.63 2.01 -17.78
C ASN A 534 -10.97 1.94 -19.30
N ARG A 535 -11.81 1.00 -19.77
CA ARG A 535 -12.02 0.73 -21.21
C ARG A 535 -13.47 0.56 -21.68
N VAL A 536 -14.50 0.78 -20.86
CA VAL A 536 -15.89 0.73 -21.37
C VAL A 536 -16.67 1.99 -21.01
N ARG A 537 -16.52 3.01 -21.85
CA ARG A 537 -17.58 4.01 -22.10
C ARG A 537 -18.51 3.34 -23.12
N ASN A 538 -19.77 3.04 -22.79
CA ASN A 538 -20.90 2.88 -23.76
C ASN A 538 -22.14 2.18 -23.15
N LEU A 539 -22.60 2.57 -21.97
CA LEU A 539 -24.00 2.35 -21.58
C LEU A 539 -24.55 3.68 -21.08
N SER A 540 -25.74 4.08 -21.55
CA SER A 540 -26.41 5.26 -21.02
C SER A 540 -26.89 4.96 -19.62
N ASP A 541 -26.43 5.78 -18.68
CA ASP A 541 -26.62 5.68 -17.25
C ASP A 541 -28.08 5.28 -16.86
N ASP A 542 -29.11 5.92 -17.43
CA ASP A 542 -30.56 5.69 -17.15
C ASP A 542 -31.03 4.23 -17.27
N GLU A 543 -30.51 3.44 -18.20
CA GLU A 543 -30.93 2.04 -18.38
C GLU A 543 -30.31 1.08 -17.35
N ILE A 544 -29.10 1.39 -16.86
CA ILE A 544 -28.46 0.65 -15.76
C ILE A 544 -29.20 0.93 -14.45
N TRP A 545 -29.61 2.19 -14.24
CA TRP A 545 -30.35 2.62 -13.05
C TRP A 545 -31.68 1.84 -12.91
N ASP A 546 -32.53 1.83 -13.94
CA ASP A 546 -33.83 1.15 -13.88
C ASP A 546 -33.72 -0.39 -13.70
N LEU A 547 -32.67 -0.99 -14.27
CA LEU A 547 -32.45 -2.44 -14.22
C LEU A 547 -31.99 -2.93 -12.83
N ILE A 548 -31.19 -2.13 -12.12
CA ILE A 548 -30.71 -2.41 -10.75
C ILE A 548 -31.83 -2.20 -9.73
N ILE A 549 -32.59 -1.10 -9.85
CA ILE A 549 -33.68 -0.70 -8.94
C ILE A 549 -34.81 -1.75 -8.92
N THR A 550 -35.13 -2.33 -10.07
CA THR A 550 -36.31 -3.20 -10.22
C THR A 550 -36.07 -4.65 -9.73
N ARG A 551 -34.81 -5.14 -9.68
CA ARG A 551 -34.51 -6.58 -9.55
C ARG A 551 -33.69 -7.02 -8.32
N CYS A 552 -33.06 -6.13 -7.55
CA CYS A 552 -32.18 -6.48 -6.43
C CYS A 552 -32.72 -6.01 -5.07
N ARG A 553 -33.48 -6.84 -4.33
CA ARG A 553 -34.16 -6.46 -3.06
C ARG A 553 -33.41 -6.80 -1.75
N TYR A 554 -32.23 -7.42 -1.81
CA TYR A 554 -31.50 -7.91 -0.62
C TYR A 554 -30.00 -7.51 -0.61
N LEU A 555 -29.66 -6.44 -1.32
CA LEU A 555 -28.29 -6.02 -1.55
C LEU A 555 -27.74 -5.23 -0.34
N ARG A 556 -26.63 -5.68 0.25
CA ARG A 556 -25.98 -5.05 1.42
C ARG A 556 -24.82 -4.13 1.04
N VAL A 557 -24.16 -4.40 -0.09
CA VAL A 557 -23.07 -3.60 -0.66
C VAL A 557 -23.41 -3.28 -2.10
N LEU A 558 -23.53 -1.99 -2.43
CA LEU A 558 -23.73 -1.52 -3.80
C LEU A 558 -22.92 -0.27 -4.11
N ALA A 559 -22.50 -0.16 -5.37
CA ALA A 559 -22.16 1.09 -6.02
C ALA A 559 -23.27 1.49 -7.02
N LEU A 560 -23.90 2.66 -6.76
CA LEU A 560 -24.91 3.41 -7.54
C LEU A 560 -26.38 2.92 -7.49
N ASN A 561 -27.33 3.86 -7.65
CA ASN A 561 -28.43 4.26 -6.74
C ASN A 561 -29.87 3.73 -7.02
N ASP A 562 -30.67 4.00 -5.98
CA ASP A 562 -32.07 3.68 -5.61
C ASP A 562 -32.30 2.30 -5.01
N LEU A 563 -32.19 2.28 -3.66
CA LEU A 563 -31.79 1.07 -2.94
C LEU A 563 -32.59 0.76 -1.69
N VAL A 564 -33.13 -0.45 -1.73
CA VAL A 564 -33.11 -1.52 -0.71
C VAL A 564 -32.85 -1.09 0.73
N LYS A 565 -33.81 -1.39 1.61
CA LYS A 565 -33.76 -1.14 3.07
C LYS A 565 -32.56 -1.76 3.80
N HIS A 566 -31.85 -2.71 3.18
CA HIS A 566 -30.75 -3.48 3.77
C HIS A 566 -29.34 -2.97 3.41
N LEU A 567 -29.23 -1.89 2.62
CA LEU A 567 -27.92 -1.38 2.20
C LEU A 567 -27.12 -0.82 3.40
N ARG A 568 -25.88 -1.30 3.56
CA ARG A 568 -24.95 -0.87 4.63
C ARG A 568 -23.73 -0.13 4.09
N TYR A 569 -23.41 -0.27 2.81
CA TYR A 569 -22.27 0.37 2.17
C TYR A 569 -22.65 0.93 0.79
N LEU A 570 -22.42 2.22 0.59
CA LEU A 570 -22.64 2.93 -0.67
C LEU A 570 -21.36 3.66 -1.09
N ASN A 571 -20.82 3.34 -2.27
CA ASN A 571 -19.68 4.03 -2.84
C ASN A 571 -20.02 4.66 -4.18
N LEU A 572 -19.87 5.98 -4.25
CA LEU A 572 -20.08 6.82 -5.43
C LEU A 572 -18.81 7.63 -5.75
N SER A 573 -17.65 7.29 -5.17
CA SER A 573 -16.39 7.98 -5.39
C SER A 573 -16.03 8.09 -6.88
N LYS A 574 -15.36 9.18 -7.25
CA LYS A 574 -14.94 9.52 -8.62
C LYS A 574 -16.11 9.66 -9.62
N SER A 575 -17.32 9.92 -9.12
CA SER A 575 -18.47 10.23 -9.99
C SER A 575 -18.40 11.68 -10.46
N PHE A 576 -18.02 11.89 -11.72
CA PHE A 576 -17.79 13.24 -12.28
C PHE A 576 -19.07 14.01 -12.62
N PHE A 577 -20.25 13.39 -12.53
CA PHE A 577 -21.53 13.98 -12.96
C PHE A 577 -22.46 14.35 -11.81
N ILE A 578 -22.25 13.81 -10.61
CA ILE A 578 -23.14 14.04 -9.46
C ILE A 578 -22.90 15.45 -8.93
N LYS A 579 -23.92 16.31 -9.04
CA LYS A 579 -23.94 17.65 -8.42
C LYS A 579 -24.65 17.67 -7.08
N ILE A 580 -25.74 16.92 -6.92
CA ILE A 580 -26.55 16.87 -5.70
C ILE A 580 -26.88 15.40 -5.43
N LEU A 581 -26.75 14.95 -4.19
CA LEU A 581 -27.13 13.60 -3.80
C LEU A 581 -28.66 13.45 -3.65
N PRO A 582 -29.27 12.36 -4.15
CA PRO A 582 -30.71 12.13 -4.02
C PRO A 582 -31.19 12.02 -2.57
N GLU A 583 -32.26 12.74 -2.18
CA GLU A 583 -32.85 12.64 -0.83
C GLU A 583 -33.36 11.22 -0.47
N SER A 584 -33.50 10.32 -1.46
CA SER A 584 -33.88 8.92 -1.23
C SER A 584 -32.87 8.18 -0.34
N ILE A 585 -31.58 8.56 -0.35
CA ILE A 585 -30.54 7.95 0.49
C ILE A 585 -30.86 8.11 1.99
N CYS A 586 -31.50 9.21 2.41
CA CYS A 586 -31.92 9.42 3.80
C CYS A 586 -32.97 8.41 4.30
N LYS A 587 -33.52 7.56 3.42
CA LYS A 587 -34.43 6.46 3.80
C LYS A 587 -33.68 5.20 4.23
N ILE A 588 -32.37 5.11 3.98
CA ILE A 588 -31.52 3.93 4.23
C ILE A 588 -30.91 4.03 5.64
N GLN A 589 -31.69 3.67 6.66
CA GLN A 589 -31.27 3.84 8.07
C GLN A 589 -30.17 2.87 8.51
N ASN A 590 -29.92 1.81 7.75
CA ASN A 590 -28.87 0.81 8.01
C ASN A 590 -27.52 1.17 7.37
N LEU A 591 -27.42 2.33 6.69
CA LEU A 591 -26.20 2.74 6.00
C LEU A 591 -25.08 3.02 7.02
N LEU A 592 -23.98 2.29 6.91
CA LEU A 592 -22.77 2.45 7.73
C LEU A 592 -21.71 3.29 7.02
N VAL A 593 -21.56 3.12 5.71
CA VAL A 593 -20.51 3.78 4.93
C VAL A 593 -21.11 4.48 3.71
N LEU A 594 -20.76 5.77 3.54
CA LEU A 594 -21.02 6.56 2.35
C LEU A 594 -19.69 7.13 1.83
N LYS A 595 -19.22 6.63 0.67
CA LYS A 595 -18.01 7.13 0.01
C LYS A 595 -18.34 7.97 -1.21
N LEU A 596 -17.74 9.15 -1.27
CA LEU A 596 -17.93 10.20 -2.27
C LEU A 596 -16.59 10.81 -2.69
N ASP A 597 -15.47 10.19 -2.34
CA ASP A 597 -14.12 10.73 -2.61
C ASP A 597 -13.91 11.02 -4.10
N GLY A 598 -13.37 12.18 -4.45
CA GLY A 598 -13.11 12.56 -5.84
C GLY A 598 -14.35 12.92 -6.66
N CYS A 599 -15.50 13.16 -6.02
CA CYS A 599 -16.68 13.71 -6.69
C CYS A 599 -16.54 15.23 -6.89
N TRP A 600 -15.73 15.64 -7.87
CA TRP A 600 -15.31 17.04 -8.03
C TRP A 600 -16.45 18.04 -8.29
N LYS A 601 -17.56 17.60 -8.90
CA LYS A 601 -18.74 18.44 -9.19
C LYS A 601 -19.82 18.43 -8.11
N LEU A 602 -19.66 17.64 -7.05
CA LEU A 602 -20.65 17.52 -5.98
C LEU A 602 -20.72 18.83 -5.19
N GLN A 603 -21.87 19.50 -5.23
CA GLN A 603 -22.12 20.81 -4.62
C GLN A 603 -22.82 20.71 -3.27
N GLU A 604 -23.74 19.76 -3.11
CA GLU A 604 -24.53 19.57 -1.90
C GLU A 604 -24.67 18.08 -1.56
N LEU A 605 -24.60 17.78 -0.26
CA LEU A 605 -24.95 16.45 0.27
C LEU A 605 -26.49 16.32 0.44
N LEU A 606 -26.95 15.74 1.55
CA LEU A 606 -28.36 15.45 1.83
C LEU A 606 -28.87 16.36 2.94
N LYS A 607 -30.02 17.03 2.75
CA LYS A 607 -30.59 17.96 3.75
C LYS A 607 -31.03 17.32 5.06
N LYS A 608 -31.26 16.00 5.08
CA LYS A 608 -31.74 15.23 6.26
C LYS A 608 -30.75 14.15 6.69
N ILE A 609 -29.46 14.49 6.71
CA ILE A 609 -28.39 13.54 6.99
C ILE A 609 -28.49 12.93 8.39
N GLU A 610 -29.11 13.65 9.34
CA GLU A 610 -29.30 13.22 10.72
C GLU A 610 -30.17 11.96 10.86
N LYS A 611 -30.83 11.54 9.79
CA LYS A 611 -31.58 10.26 9.75
C LYS A 611 -30.68 9.04 9.61
N LEU A 612 -29.44 9.21 9.16
CA LEU A 612 -28.47 8.13 8.95
C LEU A 612 -27.73 7.80 10.25
N VAL A 613 -28.46 7.48 11.32
CA VAL A 613 -27.93 7.35 12.69
C VAL A 613 -26.85 6.26 12.87
N ASN A 614 -26.82 5.27 11.96
CA ASN A 614 -25.82 4.20 11.97
C ASN A 614 -24.58 4.52 11.11
N LEU A 615 -24.52 5.69 10.48
CA LEU A 615 -23.39 6.06 9.62
C LEU A 615 -22.12 6.23 10.45
N THR A 616 -21.12 5.42 10.16
CA THR A 616 -19.80 5.44 10.80
C THR A 616 -18.73 6.05 9.90
N HIS A 617 -18.88 6.00 8.56
CA HIS A 617 -17.91 6.59 7.63
C HIS A 617 -18.59 7.44 6.57
N LEU A 618 -18.25 8.73 6.54
CA LEU A 618 -18.56 9.66 5.47
C LEU A 618 -17.26 10.14 4.84
N ALA A 619 -16.95 9.62 3.65
CA ALA A 619 -15.77 10.00 2.90
C ALA A 619 -16.16 10.90 1.72
N CYS A 620 -15.58 12.08 1.66
CA CYS A 620 -15.80 13.15 0.69
C CYS A 620 -14.49 13.90 0.40
N ARG A 621 -13.36 13.18 0.44
CA ARG A 621 -12.04 13.76 0.12
C ARG A 621 -12.04 14.24 -1.32
N ASP A 622 -11.35 15.34 -1.59
CA ASP A 622 -11.23 15.94 -2.92
C ASP A 622 -12.58 16.31 -3.57
N CYS A 623 -13.65 16.50 -2.79
CA CYS A 623 -14.93 17.05 -3.27
C CYS A 623 -14.86 18.57 -3.41
N PHE A 624 -14.05 19.06 -4.34
CA PHE A 624 -13.75 20.50 -4.44
C PHE A 624 -14.97 21.39 -4.66
N GLY A 625 -16.00 20.90 -5.35
CA GLY A 625 -17.26 21.61 -5.58
C GLY A 625 -18.19 21.72 -4.36
N LEU A 626 -17.93 21.00 -3.27
CA LEU A 626 -18.84 20.94 -2.11
C LEU A 626 -18.89 22.31 -1.42
N THR A 627 -20.08 22.88 -1.29
CA THR A 627 -20.28 24.26 -0.83
C THR A 627 -20.43 24.37 0.68
N HIS A 628 -21.08 23.39 1.32
CA HIS A 628 -21.36 23.37 2.75
C HIS A 628 -21.64 21.94 3.24
N MET A 629 -21.56 21.74 4.56
CA MET A 629 -22.05 20.53 5.22
C MET A 629 -23.54 20.61 5.56
N PRO A 630 -24.30 19.51 5.47
CA PRO A 630 -25.71 19.51 5.83
C PRO A 630 -25.91 19.62 7.34
N ARG A 631 -26.89 20.44 7.74
CA ARG A 631 -27.28 20.61 9.14
C ARG A 631 -27.74 19.28 9.75
N GLY A 632 -27.38 19.04 11.01
CA GLY A 632 -27.69 17.81 11.73
C GLY A 632 -26.60 16.73 11.67
N ILE A 633 -25.50 16.96 10.95
CA ILE A 633 -24.33 16.06 10.93
C ILE A 633 -23.78 15.79 12.34
N GLY A 634 -23.87 16.76 13.26
CA GLY A 634 -23.42 16.63 14.64
C GLY A 634 -24.24 15.66 15.49
N LYS A 635 -25.39 15.20 14.99
CA LYS A 635 -26.20 14.15 15.64
C LYS A 635 -25.69 12.73 15.34
N LEU A 636 -24.77 12.58 14.38
CA LEU A 636 -24.18 11.29 14.00
C LEU A 636 -23.03 10.92 14.94
N THR A 637 -23.31 10.70 16.23
CA THR A 637 -22.28 10.48 17.25
C THR A 637 -21.45 9.20 17.06
N SER A 638 -21.94 8.27 16.24
CA SER A 638 -21.24 7.04 15.85
C SER A 638 -20.24 7.26 14.70
N LEU A 639 -20.14 8.48 14.15
CA LEU A 639 -19.27 8.77 13.03
C LEU A 639 -17.79 8.68 13.45
N GLU A 640 -17.07 7.76 12.82
CA GLU A 640 -15.65 7.52 13.02
C GLU A 640 -14.78 8.18 11.94
N THR A 641 -15.27 8.28 10.70
CA THR A 641 -14.54 8.96 9.62
C THR A 641 -15.38 10.07 9.03
N LEU A 642 -14.80 11.28 9.02
CA LEU A 642 -15.28 12.43 8.28
C LEU A 642 -14.06 13.07 7.60
N SER A 643 -13.88 12.82 6.31
CA SER A 643 -12.66 13.26 5.62
C SER A 643 -12.58 14.78 5.46
N GLU A 644 -13.72 15.45 5.31
CA GLU A 644 -13.81 16.89 5.10
C GLU A 644 -15.03 17.45 5.82
N PHE A 645 -14.96 18.69 6.30
CA PHE A 645 -16.05 19.50 6.85
C PHE A 645 -15.99 20.88 6.20
N VAL A 646 -16.98 21.24 5.39
CA VAL A 646 -17.05 22.51 4.68
C VAL A 646 -18.01 23.45 5.39
N VAL A 647 -17.50 24.58 5.87
CA VAL A 647 -18.33 25.65 6.43
C VAL A 647 -19.06 26.39 5.30
N ASP A 648 -20.35 26.66 5.50
CA ASP A 648 -21.16 27.49 4.59
C ASP A 648 -20.61 28.93 4.54
N LYS A 649 -20.25 29.41 3.34
CA LYS A 649 -19.57 30.71 3.15
C LYS A 649 -20.45 31.90 3.55
N ASP A 650 -21.72 31.89 3.15
CA ASP A 650 -22.60 33.05 3.30
C ASP A 650 -23.69 32.82 4.36
N GLY A 651 -23.81 31.57 4.84
CA GLY A 651 -24.91 31.12 5.70
C GLY A 651 -26.26 31.05 4.95
N SER A 652 -26.24 31.18 3.63
CA SER A 652 -27.40 31.24 2.76
C SER A 652 -28.03 29.87 2.51
N HIS A 653 -27.27 28.79 2.69
CA HIS A 653 -27.73 27.43 2.44
C HIS A 653 -28.33 26.76 3.68
N GLY A 654 -28.24 27.40 4.85
CA GLY A 654 -28.67 26.82 6.12
C GLY A 654 -27.86 25.59 6.51
N GLY A 655 -26.58 25.55 6.10
CA GLY A 655 -25.66 24.46 6.37
C GLY A 655 -25.28 24.31 7.85
N ALA A 656 -24.59 23.21 8.16
CA ALA A 656 -24.03 22.95 9.47
C ALA A 656 -22.99 24.01 9.82
N ASP A 657 -23.12 24.57 11.02
CA ASP A 657 -22.10 25.41 11.59
C ASP A 657 -21.02 24.57 12.30
N LEU A 658 -19.85 25.16 12.57
CA LEU A 658 -18.71 24.45 13.13
C LEU A 658 -18.99 23.78 14.50
N SER A 659 -19.99 24.27 15.26
CA SER A 659 -20.39 23.66 16.53
C SER A 659 -21.02 22.28 16.38
N GLU A 660 -21.42 21.87 15.17
CA GLU A 660 -21.86 20.50 14.90
C GLU A 660 -20.74 19.47 15.07
N LEU A 661 -19.46 19.87 15.05
CA LEU A 661 -18.34 18.99 15.39
C LEU A 661 -18.25 18.64 16.89
N ARG A 662 -18.98 19.34 17.76
CA ARG A 662 -18.86 19.25 19.23
C ARG A 662 -19.00 17.83 19.79
N LEU A 663 -19.93 17.06 19.24
CA LEU A 663 -20.30 15.73 19.75
C LEU A 663 -19.64 14.58 18.98
N LEU A 664 -18.90 14.88 17.91
CA LEU A 664 -18.25 13.88 17.05
C LEU A 664 -16.86 13.50 17.59
N ASN A 665 -16.83 12.97 18.83
CA ASN A 665 -15.58 12.66 19.53
C ASN A 665 -14.94 11.33 19.08
N ASN A 666 -15.72 10.48 18.39
CA ASN A 666 -15.24 9.21 17.84
C ASN A 666 -14.47 9.37 16.52
N LEU A 667 -14.31 10.60 16.00
CA LEU A 667 -13.59 10.85 14.76
C LEU A 667 -12.12 10.39 14.85
N ARG A 668 -11.72 9.62 13.84
CA ARG A 668 -10.42 8.96 13.69
C ARG A 668 -9.75 9.42 12.39
N GLY A 669 -8.44 9.18 12.31
CA GLY A 669 -7.70 9.41 11.07
C GLY A 669 -7.50 10.89 10.75
N GLN A 670 -7.99 11.33 9.58
CA GLN A 670 -7.81 12.68 9.06
C GLN A 670 -9.13 13.43 9.01
N LEU A 671 -9.13 14.68 9.48
CA LEU A 671 -10.22 15.64 9.32
C LEU A 671 -9.69 16.89 8.62
N GLN A 672 -10.31 17.26 7.51
CA GLN A 672 -10.08 18.54 6.83
C GLN A 672 -11.23 19.50 7.08
N ILE A 673 -10.95 20.74 7.45
CA ILE A 673 -11.96 21.78 7.67
C ILE A 673 -11.69 22.93 6.71
N ARG A 674 -12.65 23.22 5.83
CA ARG A 674 -12.58 24.29 4.81
C ARG A 674 -13.46 25.47 5.15
N ASN A 675 -13.17 26.61 4.52
CA ASN A 675 -13.93 27.85 4.65
C ASN A 675 -13.91 28.43 6.08
N LEU A 676 -12.88 28.18 6.87
CA LEU A 676 -12.79 28.70 8.24
C LEU A 676 -12.81 30.24 8.30
N GLY A 677 -12.38 30.92 7.23
CA GLY A 677 -12.45 32.37 7.11
C GLY A 677 -13.87 32.96 7.05
N PHE A 678 -14.89 32.15 6.80
CA PHE A 678 -16.29 32.56 6.69
C PHE A 678 -17.12 32.30 7.97
N VAL A 679 -16.50 31.76 9.02
CA VAL A 679 -17.20 31.47 10.28
C VAL A 679 -17.55 32.77 11.00
N LYS A 680 -18.85 33.06 11.15
CA LYS A 680 -19.38 34.15 11.99
C LYS A 680 -19.32 33.77 13.48
N ASN A 681 -19.08 34.74 14.37
CA ASN A 681 -18.85 34.54 15.81
C ASN A 681 -17.75 33.49 16.06
N ALA A 682 -16.60 33.66 15.38
CA ALA A 682 -15.55 32.65 15.29
C ALA A 682 -15.08 32.15 16.67
N LYS A 683 -14.91 33.05 17.64
CA LYS A 683 -14.50 32.71 19.01
C LYS A 683 -15.42 31.68 19.68
N GLU A 684 -16.73 31.85 19.58
CA GLU A 684 -17.69 30.91 20.16
C GLU A 684 -17.72 29.59 19.37
N LYS A 685 -17.71 29.68 18.03
CA LYS A 685 -17.84 28.52 17.14
C LYS A 685 -16.58 27.64 17.11
N PHE A 686 -15.39 28.23 17.15
CA PHE A 686 -14.11 27.51 17.22
C PHE A 686 -14.01 26.72 18.53
N LYS A 687 -14.32 27.35 19.66
CA LYS A 687 -14.41 26.66 20.96
C LYS A 687 -15.45 25.54 20.94
N ALA A 688 -16.60 25.79 20.34
CA ALA A 688 -17.67 24.79 20.27
C ALA A 688 -17.29 23.56 19.42
N ALA A 689 -16.38 23.68 18.45
CA ALA A 689 -15.89 22.56 17.64
C ALA A 689 -15.22 21.46 18.47
N ASN A 690 -14.66 21.83 19.63
CA ASN A 690 -14.08 20.94 20.63
C ASN A 690 -13.09 19.91 20.03
N LEU A 691 -12.06 20.39 19.33
CA LEU A 691 -11.05 19.53 18.69
C LEU A 691 -10.16 18.81 19.72
N LYS A 692 -10.07 19.33 20.94
CA LYS A 692 -9.28 18.77 22.04
C LYS A 692 -9.77 17.40 22.51
N GLU A 693 -11.07 17.13 22.47
CA GLU A 693 -11.65 15.84 22.91
C GLU A 693 -11.59 14.74 21.83
N LYS A 694 -11.13 15.06 20.61
CA LYS A 694 -11.04 14.11 19.48
C LYS A 694 -9.78 13.25 19.57
N GLN A 695 -9.70 12.41 20.60
CA GLN A 695 -8.52 11.63 20.99
C GLN A 695 -7.96 10.65 19.94
N HIS A 696 -8.82 10.22 19.00
CA HIS A 696 -8.46 9.27 17.95
C HIS A 696 -8.01 9.94 16.65
N LEU A 697 -8.11 11.26 16.54
CA LEU A 697 -7.69 12.02 15.37
C LEU A 697 -6.15 12.07 15.28
N ARG A 698 -5.62 11.84 14.09
CA ARG A 698 -4.16 11.79 13.83
C ARG A 698 -3.68 12.88 12.87
N SER A 699 -4.53 13.33 11.96
CA SER A 699 -4.25 14.42 11.03
C SER A 699 -5.35 15.46 11.05
N LEU A 700 -4.98 16.73 11.12
CA LEU A 700 -5.92 17.85 11.10
C LEU A 700 -5.47 18.87 10.04
N ASN A 701 -6.37 19.17 9.10
CA ASN A 701 -6.13 20.16 8.06
C ASN A 701 -7.11 21.32 8.22
N LEU A 702 -6.60 22.53 8.39
CA LEU A 702 -7.39 23.74 8.62
C LEU A 702 -7.15 24.72 7.48
N TYR A 703 -8.18 25.00 6.67
CA TYR A 703 -8.11 25.81 5.46
C TYR A 703 -9.02 27.05 5.55
N TRP A 704 -8.38 28.21 5.49
CA TRP A 704 -9.00 29.52 5.31
C TRP A 704 -8.86 29.89 3.83
N ASN A 705 -9.98 30.11 3.16
CA ASN A 705 -9.95 30.50 1.74
C ASN A 705 -9.69 32.01 1.63
N ALA A 706 -8.91 32.41 0.62
CA ALA A 706 -8.33 33.74 0.47
C ALA A 706 -9.30 34.85 0.01
N ASP A 707 -10.57 34.51 -0.25
CA ASP A 707 -11.55 35.41 -0.88
C ASP A 707 -12.22 36.40 0.11
N ASN A 708 -11.92 36.33 1.41
CA ASN A 708 -12.51 37.21 2.42
C ASN A 708 -11.49 38.26 2.89
N ASP A 709 -11.76 39.53 2.59
CA ASP A 709 -11.03 40.72 3.06
C ASP A 709 -11.56 41.25 4.40
N ASP A 710 -12.50 40.55 5.04
CA ASP A 710 -13.02 40.93 6.36
C ASP A 710 -11.99 40.57 7.45
N ASP A 711 -11.23 41.58 7.87
CA ASP A 711 -10.42 41.65 9.10
C ASP A 711 -11.33 41.51 10.33
N ASP A 712 -11.81 40.30 10.56
CA ASP A 712 -12.60 39.96 11.75
C ASP A 712 -11.65 39.64 12.91
N ASP A 713 -11.37 40.67 13.72
CA ASP A 713 -10.47 40.67 14.89
C ASP A 713 -10.80 39.58 15.94
N GLU A 714 -11.94 38.89 15.85
CA GLU A 714 -12.35 37.82 16.76
C GLU A 714 -11.75 36.43 16.44
N LYS A 715 -11.12 36.24 15.28
CA LYS A 715 -10.58 34.94 14.85
C LYS A 715 -9.21 34.68 15.49
N SER A 716 -9.11 33.67 16.37
CA SER A 716 -7.85 33.20 16.94
C SER A 716 -7.64 31.69 16.75
N LEU A 717 -6.44 31.29 16.32
CA LEU A 717 -6.03 29.88 16.25
C LEU A 717 -6.00 29.20 17.63
N GLU A 718 -5.90 29.97 18.71
CA GLU A 718 -5.88 29.46 20.08
C GLU A 718 -7.15 28.66 20.40
N ASP A 719 -8.29 29.07 19.84
CA ASP A 719 -9.60 28.46 20.09
C ASP A 719 -9.81 27.12 19.36
N LEU A 720 -8.89 26.72 18.47
CA LEU A 720 -8.93 25.47 17.69
C LEU A 720 -7.94 24.41 18.23
N GLN A 721 -7.66 24.40 19.53
CA GLN A 721 -6.74 23.45 20.16
C GLN A 721 -7.08 21.98 19.83
N PRO A 722 -6.20 21.24 19.14
CA PRO A 722 -6.39 19.82 18.86
C PRO A 722 -5.94 18.93 20.02
N HIS A 723 -6.30 17.65 19.99
CA HIS A 723 -5.83 16.67 20.97
C HIS A 723 -4.30 16.43 20.85
N PRO A 724 -3.54 16.27 21.96
CA PRO A 724 -2.09 15.99 21.98
C PRO A 724 -1.60 14.71 21.25
N ASN A 725 -2.52 13.89 20.75
CA ASN A 725 -2.22 12.63 20.04
C ASN A 725 -2.05 12.83 18.52
N LEU A 726 -2.23 14.08 18.06
CA LEU A 726 -2.11 14.48 16.68
C LEU A 726 -0.69 14.24 16.18
N LYS A 727 -0.58 13.67 14.97
CA LYS A 727 0.69 13.39 14.29
C LYS A 727 0.95 14.37 13.15
N GLU A 728 -0.11 14.86 12.50
CA GLU A 728 0.01 15.77 11.36
C GLU A 728 -0.90 16.99 11.51
N LEU A 729 -0.34 18.16 11.21
CA LEU A 729 -1.04 19.44 11.24
C LEU A 729 -0.80 20.20 9.95
N TRP A 730 -1.88 20.59 9.28
CA TRP A 730 -1.85 21.42 8.08
C TRP A 730 -2.63 22.71 8.33
N ILE A 731 -2.01 23.85 8.10
CA ILE A 731 -2.62 25.17 8.22
C ILE A 731 -2.45 25.88 6.87
N ARG A 732 -3.55 26.30 6.25
CA ARG A 732 -3.51 27.03 4.98
C ARG A 732 -4.37 28.29 5.01
N GLY A 733 -3.82 29.41 4.53
CA GLY A 733 -4.57 30.65 4.29
C GLY A 733 -4.90 31.45 5.54
N TRP A 734 -4.22 31.19 6.66
CA TRP A 734 -4.47 31.92 7.92
C TRP A 734 -4.10 33.40 7.77
N ARG A 735 -5.07 34.30 7.97
CA ARG A 735 -4.87 35.76 7.87
C ARG A 735 -5.08 36.56 9.17
N GLY A 736 -5.37 35.87 10.30
CA GLY A 736 -5.70 36.51 11.59
C GLY A 736 -4.52 37.13 12.35
N ASP A 737 -4.49 36.98 13.68
CA ASP A 737 -3.67 37.72 14.67
C ASP A 737 -2.12 37.59 14.59
N ALA A 738 -1.56 37.17 13.45
CA ALA A 738 -0.13 37.02 13.13
C ALA A 738 0.70 36.19 14.13
N LYS A 739 0.04 35.55 15.11
CA LYS A 739 0.63 34.76 16.19
C LYS A 739 0.35 33.29 15.98
N PHE A 740 1.28 32.47 16.42
CA PHE A 740 1.02 31.05 16.58
C PHE A 740 0.34 30.73 17.91
N PRO A 741 -0.50 29.68 17.93
CA PRO A 741 -1.16 29.26 19.14
C PRO A 741 -0.20 28.67 20.17
N SER A 742 -0.46 28.93 21.44
CA SER A 742 0.34 28.45 22.58
C SER A 742 0.33 26.93 22.70
N TRP A 743 -0.79 26.31 22.32
CA TRP A 743 -0.98 24.86 22.38
C TRP A 743 -0.08 24.06 21.45
N LEU A 744 0.57 24.68 20.44
CA LEU A 744 1.43 23.96 19.50
C LEU A 744 2.63 23.31 20.21
N SER A 745 3.15 23.96 21.25
CA SER A 745 4.21 23.44 22.12
C SER A 745 3.81 22.17 22.88
N LEU A 746 2.50 21.95 23.10
CA LEU A 746 1.96 20.80 23.82
C LEU A 746 1.82 19.55 22.94
N LEU A 747 1.94 19.69 21.62
CA LEU A 747 1.72 18.62 20.64
C LEU A 747 3.00 17.82 20.38
N THR A 748 3.56 17.21 21.44
CA THR A 748 4.86 16.52 21.41
C THR A 748 4.91 15.30 20.46
N ASN A 749 3.76 14.75 20.09
CA ASN A 749 3.63 13.62 19.15
C ASN A 749 3.60 14.02 17.67
N LEU A 750 3.69 15.31 17.34
CA LEU A 750 3.68 15.78 15.96
C LEU A 750 4.90 15.27 15.18
N VAL A 751 4.62 14.69 14.01
CA VAL A 751 5.59 14.15 13.06
C VAL A 751 5.71 15.05 11.83
N LYS A 752 4.62 15.66 11.39
CA LYS A 752 4.57 16.50 10.18
C LYS A 752 3.80 17.78 10.43
N ILE A 753 4.38 18.91 10.03
CA ILE A 753 3.75 20.22 10.05
C ILE A 753 3.85 20.82 8.64
N ASN A 754 2.72 21.29 8.12
CA ASN A 754 2.64 22.00 6.85
C ASN A 754 1.90 23.31 7.03
N ILE A 755 2.55 24.42 6.71
CA ILE A 755 1.99 25.76 6.82
C ILE A 755 2.09 26.42 5.45
N ARG A 756 0.96 26.88 4.92
CA ARG A 756 0.86 27.53 3.61
C ARG A 756 0.06 28.82 3.67
N ASP A 757 0.42 29.81 2.86
CA ASP A 757 -0.38 31.03 2.66
C ASP A 757 -0.70 31.76 4.00
N GLY A 758 0.24 31.74 4.96
CA GLY A 758 0.00 32.19 6.34
C GLY A 758 0.54 33.59 6.63
N ASN A 759 -0.26 34.43 7.30
CA ASN A 759 0.06 35.80 7.75
C ASN A 759 0.91 35.84 9.04
N PHE A 760 1.77 34.84 9.24
CA PHE A 760 2.57 34.74 10.47
C PHE A 760 3.79 35.64 10.37
N LYS A 761 3.95 36.57 11.32
CA LYS A 761 5.14 37.42 11.37
C LYS A 761 6.35 36.69 11.96
N HIS A 762 6.09 35.81 12.92
CA HIS A 762 7.10 35.07 13.68
C HIS A 762 6.62 33.64 13.92
N ASN A 763 7.53 32.66 13.85
CA ASN A 763 7.23 31.27 14.19
C ASN A 763 7.50 30.98 15.69
N PRO A 764 6.78 30.02 16.30
CA PRO A 764 7.12 29.47 17.60
C PRO A 764 8.33 28.55 17.43
N SER A 765 9.03 28.27 18.53
CA SER A 765 10.16 27.34 18.50
C SER A 765 9.68 25.90 18.25
N PHE A 766 9.55 25.50 16.98
CA PHE A 766 9.33 24.12 16.56
C PHE A 766 10.50 23.20 16.96
N ALA A 767 11.66 23.80 17.27
CA ALA A 767 12.90 23.09 17.57
C ALA A 767 12.79 22.13 18.76
N GLN A 768 11.82 22.35 19.65
CA GLN A 768 11.61 21.54 20.85
C GLN A 768 10.72 20.31 20.59
N LEU A 769 10.11 20.17 19.41
CA LEU A 769 9.23 19.04 19.11
C LEU A 769 10.02 17.75 18.89
N PRO A 770 9.90 16.73 19.77
CA PRO A 770 10.82 15.59 19.79
C PRO A 770 10.58 14.62 18.62
N CYS A 771 9.35 14.53 18.12
CA CYS A 771 8.95 13.58 17.08
C CYS A 771 8.87 14.19 15.67
N LEU A 772 9.12 15.49 15.52
CA LEU A 772 8.94 16.20 14.26
C LEU A 772 9.98 15.74 13.24
N LYS A 773 9.51 15.14 12.14
CA LYS A 773 10.35 14.66 11.05
C LYS A 773 10.28 15.57 9.83
N HIS A 774 9.10 16.09 9.50
CA HIS A 774 8.87 16.87 8.28
C HIS A 774 8.29 18.25 8.63
N LEU A 775 8.98 19.32 8.21
CA LEU A 775 8.51 20.70 8.34
C LEU A 775 8.47 21.36 6.96
N HIS A 776 7.29 21.86 6.59
CA HIS A 776 7.06 22.56 5.32
C HIS A 776 6.41 23.92 5.60
N ILE A 777 7.05 24.98 5.13
CA ILE A 777 6.53 26.36 5.19
C ILE A 777 6.60 26.92 3.78
N ASP A 778 5.47 27.44 3.30
CA ASP A 778 5.29 27.86 1.91
C ASP A 778 4.39 29.10 1.82
N ASN A 779 4.78 30.08 0.99
CA ASN A 779 4.04 31.33 0.77
C ASN A 779 3.67 32.08 2.06
N CYS A 780 4.59 32.17 3.03
CA CYS A 780 4.44 32.94 4.26
C CYS A 780 5.15 34.29 4.14
N THR A 781 4.52 35.24 3.44
CA THR A 781 5.18 36.50 3.02
C THR A 781 5.58 37.41 4.17
N GLU A 782 4.83 37.42 5.29
CA GLU A 782 5.13 38.26 6.46
C GLU A 782 6.18 37.66 7.40
N LEU A 783 6.62 36.41 7.15
CA LEU A 783 7.52 35.70 8.04
C LEU A 783 8.92 36.31 8.00
N GLN A 784 9.39 36.83 9.14
CA GLN A 784 10.70 37.49 9.24
C GLN A 784 11.81 36.57 9.78
N TYR A 785 11.47 35.66 10.70
CA TYR A 785 12.41 34.73 11.34
C TYR A 785 11.70 33.48 11.91
N MET A 786 12.48 32.41 12.18
CA MET A 786 11.98 31.12 12.65
C MET A 786 11.99 30.97 14.18
N ASP A 787 12.96 31.56 14.88
CA ASP A 787 13.12 31.39 16.33
C ASP A 787 13.60 32.71 17.00
N ASP A 788 13.06 33.01 18.19
CA ASP A 788 13.36 34.20 19.00
C ASP A 788 14.70 34.13 19.75
N ASN A 789 15.51 33.09 19.51
CA ASN A 789 16.92 33.02 19.93
C ASN A 789 17.09 32.88 21.45
N SER A 790 16.55 31.80 22.04
CA SER A 790 16.89 31.41 23.41
C SER A 790 17.11 29.90 23.56
N PRO A 791 18.36 29.40 23.45
CA PRO A 791 18.74 28.07 23.93
C PRO A 791 18.73 27.95 25.48
N LYS A 792 18.02 28.84 26.18
CA LYS A 792 17.88 28.78 27.63
C LYS A 792 16.46 28.32 27.93
N GLY A 793 16.29 27.01 28.04
CA GLY A 793 15.14 26.46 28.73
C GLY A 793 15.05 27.06 30.14
N SER A 794 13.85 27.15 30.68
CA SER A 794 13.52 27.74 31.98
C SER A 794 14.20 27.08 33.20
N GLN A 795 15.10 26.10 33.00
CA GLN A 795 15.77 25.34 34.06
C GLN A 795 17.27 25.01 33.81
N GLY A 796 17.94 25.57 32.80
CA GLY A 796 19.40 25.41 32.66
C GLY A 796 19.92 24.08 32.08
N GLU A 797 19.03 23.18 31.62
CA GLU A 797 19.42 22.01 30.81
C GLU A 797 19.35 22.32 29.31
N ALA A 798 20.34 21.85 28.53
CA ALA A 798 20.41 22.02 27.09
C ALA A 798 19.38 21.11 26.39
N GLN A 799 18.23 21.65 26.01
CA GLN A 799 17.26 20.94 25.17
C GLN A 799 17.82 20.74 23.76
N SER A 800 17.62 19.55 23.18
CA SER A 800 18.07 19.18 21.84
C SER A 800 17.31 19.94 20.75
N PHE A 801 18.04 20.56 19.81
CA PHE A 801 17.49 21.32 18.68
C PHE A 801 17.07 20.38 17.53
N PHE A 802 15.77 20.30 17.21
CA PHE A 802 15.20 19.44 16.16
C PHE A 802 15.76 17.99 16.15
N PRO A 803 15.54 17.20 17.23
CA PRO A 803 16.20 15.91 17.40
C PRO A 803 15.83 14.85 16.35
N SER A 804 14.69 14.99 15.66
CA SER A 804 14.16 13.99 14.72
C SER A 804 13.95 14.52 13.30
N LEU A 805 14.26 15.79 13.02
CA LEU A 805 13.91 16.43 11.75
C LEU A 805 14.71 15.82 10.60
N LYS A 806 14.02 15.32 9.57
CA LYS A 806 14.58 14.68 8.39
C LYS A 806 14.42 15.50 7.12
N LEU A 807 13.31 16.23 6.99
CA LEU A 807 12.97 17.03 5.81
C LEU A 807 12.55 18.44 6.24
N LEU A 808 13.21 19.45 5.68
CA LEU A 808 12.87 20.85 5.84
C LEU A 808 12.64 21.49 4.47
N ARG A 809 11.46 22.10 4.27
CA ARG A 809 11.10 22.85 3.06
C ARG A 809 10.67 24.26 3.42
N LEU A 810 11.34 25.25 2.83
CA LEU A 810 11.04 26.68 2.97
C LEU A 810 10.88 27.30 1.60
N TRP A 811 9.65 27.59 1.20
CA TRP A 811 9.32 28.16 -0.11
C TRP A 811 8.62 29.50 0.03
N ASP A 812 8.91 30.44 -0.88
CA ASP A 812 8.18 31.71 -1.03
C ASP A 812 8.00 32.50 0.29
N CYS A 813 9.09 32.65 1.06
CA CYS A 813 9.14 33.48 2.29
C CYS A 813 10.09 34.68 2.10
N PRO A 814 9.71 35.70 1.30
CA PRO A 814 10.61 36.76 0.84
C PRO A 814 11.13 37.70 1.95
N ASN A 815 10.40 37.84 3.07
CA ASN A 815 10.84 38.69 4.20
C ASN A 815 11.76 37.96 5.19
N MET A 816 12.00 36.65 4.99
CA MET A 816 12.76 35.82 5.90
C MET A 816 14.27 35.93 5.65
N ARG A 817 14.93 36.91 6.30
CA ARG A 817 16.36 37.20 6.12
C ARG A 817 17.29 36.42 7.04
N SER A 818 16.78 35.94 8.17
CA SER A 818 17.56 35.27 9.22
C SER A 818 16.70 34.21 9.89
N TRP A 819 17.29 33.07 10.25
CA TRP A 819 16.60 32.06 11.06
C TRP A 819 16.27 32.59 12.46
N TRP A 820 17.15 33.40 13.02
CA TRP A 820 17.06 33.92 14.38
C TRP A 820 16.63 35.39 14.37
N ARG A 821 15.91 35.81 15.41
CA ARG A 821 15.65 37.23 15.65
C ARG A 821 16.94 37.98 15.97
N THR A 822 17.29 38.97 15.14
CA THR A 822 18.43 39.86 15.34
C THR A 822 17.95 41.14 16.05
N LYS A 823 18.60 41.55 17.15
CA LYS A 823 18.21 42.74 17.94
C LYS A 823 18.83 44.06 17.45
N LYS A 824 19.63 44.07 16.36
CA LYS A 824 20.23 45.28 15.79
C LYS A 824 19.79 45.44 14.33
N SER A 825 19.42 46.67 13.95
CA SER A 825 19.26 47.08 12.56
C SER A 825 20.58 46.87 11.83
N ILE A 826 20.55 46.11 10.75
CA ILE A 826 21.68 46.00 9.83
C ILE A 826 21.59 47.24 8.95
N ASP A 827 22.49 48.20 9.18
CA ASP A 827 22.74 49.25 8.19
C ASP A 827 23.42 48.58 6.98
N ASP A 828 22.91 48.87 5.79
CA ASP A 828 23.09 48.10 4.56
C ASP A 828 24.46 48.28 3.87
N ASP A 829 25.51 48.76 4.54
CA ASP A 829 26.70 49.27 3.83
C ASP A 829 28.08 49.10 4.50
N SER A 830 28.29 48.14 5.41
CA SER A 830 29.66 47.82 5.86
C SER A 830 30.14 46.44 5.42
N ASN A 831 31.16 46.46 4.53
CA ASN A 831 32.11 45.36 4.32
C ASN A 831 32.93 45.13 5.60
N GLU A 832 32.30 44.68 6.68
CA GLU A 832 32.99 44.25 7.90
C GLU A 832 33.19 42.73 7.92
N ASP A 833 34.43 42.35 8.23
CA ASP A 833 35.02 41.03 8.22
C ASP A 833 34.14 39.88 8.78
N ASP A 834 34.32 38.74 8.11
CA ASP A 834 33.66 37.44 8.20
C ASP A 834 33.81 36.71 9.58
N THR A 835 33.97 37.42 10.71
CA THR A 835 34.34 36.81 12.01
C THR A 835 33.55 37.26 13.25
N THR A 836 32.69 38.28 13.19
CA THR A 836 32.02 38.85 14.40
C THR A 836 30.57 38.41 14.66
N VAL A 837 30.08 37.35 13.99
CA VAL A 837 28.82 36.65 14.39
C VAL A 837 29.11 35.34 15.15
N MET A 838 30.30 35.21 15.75
CA MET A 838 30.71 34.09 16.62
C MET A 838 30.00 34.05 18.00
N GLY A 839 28.88 34.75 18.17
CA GLY A 839 28.15 34.87 19.44
C GLY A 839 26.97 33.91 19.61
N THR A 840 26.48 33.24 18.56
CA THR A 840 25.42 32.22 18.68
C THR A 840 26.06 30.85 18.55
N ALA A 841 26.06 30.09 19.65
CA ALA A 841 26.50 28.69 19.67
C ALA A 841 26.03 27.95 18.40
N THR A 842 26.97 27.29 17.73
CA THR A 842 26.79 26.48 16.51
C THR A 842 25.68 25.46 16.71
N THR A 843 24.45 25.85 16.38
CA THR A 843 23.28 24.98 16.35
C THR A 843 23.33 24.19 15.06
N VAL A 844 23.17 22.88 15.18
CA VAL A 844 23.31 21.93 14.07
C VAL A 844 22.03 21.11 14.00
N PHE A 845 21.52 20.85 12.79
CA PHE A 845 20.48 19.86 12.58
C PHE A 845 21.07 18.45 12.69
N PRO A 846 20.72 17.65 13.72
CA PRO A 846 21.39 16.39 13.99
C PRO A 846 21.01 15.27 13.00
N CYS A 847 19.78 15.31 12.46
CA CYS A 847 19.21 14.22 11.67
C CYS A 847 18.66 14.64 10.30
N LEU A 848 18.93 15.88 9.86
CA LEU A 848 18.40 16.39 8.60
C LEU A 848 19.00 15.62 7.44
N SER A 849 18.13 15.07 6.61
CA SER A 849 18.48 14.23 5.46
C SER A 849 18.32 15.01 4.16
N SER A 850 17.27 15.85 4.07
CA SER A 850 16.99 16.68 2.89
C SER A 850 16.54 18.09 3.27
N LEU A 851 17.01 19.08 2.49
CA LEU A 851 16.76 20.51 2.68
C LEU A 851 16.40 21.16 1.34
N GLU A 852 15.26 21.84 1.29
CA GLU A 852 14.81 22.60 0.12
C GLU A 852 14.49 24.05 0.53
N ILE A 853 15.15 25.01 -0.11
CA ILE A 853 14.95 26.45 0.11
C ILE A 853 14.72 27.11 -1.25
N GLU A 854 13.57 27.74 -1.43
CA GLU A 854 13.18 28.43 -2.67
C GLU A 854 12.61 29.82 -2.35
N ASN A 855 13.08 30.86 -3.04
CA ASN A 855 12.58 32.24 -2.90
C ASN A 855 12.60 32.77 -1.44
N CYS A 856 13.63 32.42 -0.69
CA CYS A 856 13.82 32.84 0.71
C CYS A 856 15.23 33.45 0.87
N PRO A 857 15.40 34.77 1.09
CA PRO A 857 16.71 35.43 1.12
C PRO A 857 17.45 35.25 2.46
N LEU A 858 17.62 33.99 2.87
CA LEU A 858 18.20 33.60 4.16
C LEU A 858 19.71 33.82 4.21
N THR A 859 20.16 34.74 5.07
CA THR A 859 21.59 35.00 5.30
C THR A 859 22.18 34.22 6.47
N SER A 860 21.34 33.71 7.38
CA SER A 860 21.76 32.89 8.53
C SER A 860 20.77 31.76 8.81
N MET A 861 21.27 30.57 9.12
CA MET A 861 20.48 29.41 9.57
C MET A 861 21.35 28.39 10.33
N PRO A 862 20.76 27.47 11.11
CA PRO A 862 21.49 26.38 11.74
C PRO A 862 22.23 25.53 10.70
N LEU A 863 23.38 24.98 11.09
CA LEU A 863 24.23 24.21 10.19
C LEU A 863 23.62 22.82 9.90
N TYR A 864 23.88 22.27 8.73
CA TYR A 864 23.28 21.00 8.26
C TYR A 864 24.34 20.04 7.67
N PRO A 865 25.40 19.67 8.42
CA PRO A 865 26.50 18.86 7.89
C PRO A 865 26.12 17.40 7.58
N SER A 866 24.98 16.92 8.09
CA SER A 866 24.59 15.50 8.06
C SER A 866 23.71 15.08 6.88
N LEU A 867 23.45 15.96 5.90
CA LEU A 867 22.57 15.65 4.76
C LEU A 867 23.07 14.42 3.97
N ASP A 868 22.17 13.49 3.70
CA ASP A 868 22.42 12.24 2.96
C ASP A 868 21.40 11.96 1.83
N GLY A 869 20.48 12.89 1.62
CA GLY A 869 19.47 12.90 0.57
C GLY A 869 19.73 14.04 -0.42
N GLU A 870 18.89 15.07 -0.36
CA GLU A 870 18.83 16.17 -1.32
C GLU A 870 19.06 17.54 -0.68
N LEU A 871 19.83 18.40 -1.35
CA LEU A 871 20.00 19.80 -1.03
C LEU A 871 19.58 20.62 -2.25
N GLU A 872 18.48 21.37 -2.12
CA GLU A 872 17.96 22.23 -3.16
C GLU A 872 17.94 23.67 -2.67
N LEU A 873 18.66 24.54 -3.36
CA LEU A 873 18.74 25.96 -3.09
C LEU A 873 18.32 26.71 -4.35
N LYS A 874 17.29 27.56 -4.28
CA LYS A 874 16.81 28.37 -5.39
C LYS A 874 16.50 29.80 -4.95
N ASN A 875 16.96 30.80 -5.70
CA ASN A 875 16.68 32.21 -5.41
C ASN A 875 16.92 32.57 -3.92
N THR A 876 18.05 32.12 -3.38
CA THR A 876 18.45 32.28 -1.96
C THR A 876 19.91 32.71 -1.87
N ASN A 877 20.42 32.94 -0.66
CA ASN A 877 21.78 33.43 -0.42
C ASN A 877 22.75 32.27 -0.15
N SER A 878 24.00 32.38 -0.64
CA SER A 878 25.04 31.34 -0.45
C SER A 878 25.66 31.29 0.95
N ARG A 879 25.43 32.29 1.82
CA ARG A 879 26.05 32.37 3.16
C ARG A 879 25.81 31.13 4.05
N PRO A 880 24.58 30.60 4.21
CA PRO A 880 24.33 29.35 4.93
C PRO A 880 25.15 28.14 4.46
N LEU A 881 25.33 28.02 3.14
CA LEU A 881 26.10 26.96 2.52
C LEU A 881 27.59 27.12 2.88
N LYS A 882 28.15 28.33 2.69
CA LYS A 882 29.52 28.71 3.08
C LYS A 882 29.79 28.37 4.55
N GLN A 883 28.89 28.74 5.45
CA GLN A 883 29.03 28.49 6.89
C GLN A 883 29.02 27.01 7.26
N THR A 884 28.16 26.21 6.61
CA THR A 884 28.08 24.75 6.86
C THR A 884 29.35 24.03 6.41
N ILE A 885 29.98 24.50 5.33
CA ILE A 885 31.21 23.92 4.78
C ILE A 885 32.45 24.34 5.57
N LYS A 886 32.54 25.61 5.99
CA LYS A 886 33.62 26.14 6.84
C LYS A 886 33.61 25.58 8.28
N MET A 887 32.63 24.73 8.64
CA MET A 887 32.54 24.13 9.98
C MET A 887 33.76 23.24 10.25
N ASN A 888 34.64 23.69 11.15
CA ASN A 888 35.75 22.86 11.65
C ASN A 888 35.18 21.71 12.49
N ILE A 889 35.33 20.47 12.01
CA ILE A 889 35.07 19.25 12.80
C ILE A 889 36.22 19.06 13.80
N THR A 890 36.41 20.03 14.69
CA THR A 890 37.32 19.93 15.82
C THR A 890 36.52 20.09 17.10
N SER A 891 36.29 18.94 17.74
CA SER A 891 35.91 18.74 19.14
C SER A 891 34.43 18.80 19.56
N ARG A 892 34.03 17.70 20.21
CA ARG A 892 32.90 17.50 21.16
C ARG A 892 31.53 17.06 20.62
N THR A 893 31.46 15.80 20.18
CA THR A 893 30.43 14.84 20.66
C THR A 893 31.04 13.43 20.75
N PRO A 894 30.83 12.67 21.84
CA PRO A 894 31.27 11.28 21.93
C PRO A 894 30.25 10.37 21.26
N SER A 895 30.74 9.29 20.63
CA SER A 895 30.00 8.18 19.98
C SER A 895 29.50 8.40 18.53
N SER A 896 30.43 8.45 17.59
CA SER A 896 30.48 7.46 16.48
C SER A 896 31.69 7.73 15.58
N SER A 897 32.37 6.65 15.23
CA SER A 897 33.60 6.62 14.45
C SER A 897 33.36 6.96 12.98
N THR A 898 33.70 8.19 12.57
CA THR A 898 34.43 8.57 11.34
C THR A 898 34.37 10.10 11.20
N SER A 899 35.51 10.79 11.15
CA SER A 899 35.61 12.21 10.81
C SER A 899 35.28 12.41 9.31
N SER A 900 33.99 12.48 8.98
CA SER A 900 33.51 12.74 7.61
C SER A 900 33.36 14.23 7.36
N LEU A 901 33.89 14.75 6.25
CA LEU A 901 33.67 16.13 5.79
C LEU A 901 32.16 16.48 5.79
N PRO A 902 31.76 17.73 6.09
CA PRO A 902 30.36 18.13 6.07
C PRO A 902 29.76 17.87 4.68
N LEU A 903 28.52 17.38 4.62
CA LEU A 903 27.78 17.06 3.39
C LEU A 903 28.39 15.94 2.53
N SER A 904 29.40 15.21 3.01
CA SER A 904 30.05 14.13 2.25
C SER A 904 29.13 12.97 1.86
N LYS A 905 27.99 12.78 2.56
CA LYS A 905 27.00 11.74 2.27
C LYS A 905 25.88 12.20 1.33
N LEU A 906 25.85 13.47 0.94
CA LEU A 906 24.80 14.07 0.10
C LEU A 906 24.73 13.36 -1.27
N LYS A 907 23.52 13.09 -1.76
CA LYS A 907 23.30 12.38 -3.04
C LYS A 907 22.87 13.29 -4.17
N SER A 908 22.04 14.29 -3.90
CA SER A 908 21.52 15.26 -4.88
C SER A 908 21.84 16.68 -4.43
N PHE A 909 22.37 17.50 -5.33
CA PHE A 909 22.62 18.92 -5.09
C PHE A 909 22.10 19.74 -6.26
N ILE A 910 21.14 20.62 -5.99
CA ILE A 910 20.48 21.48 -6.95
C ILE A 910 20.67 22.93 -6.52
N VAL A 911 21.25 23.74 -7.39
CA VAL A 911 21.42 25.18 -7.19
C VAL A 911 20.80 25.95 -8.36
N ASN A 912 19.95 26.92 -8.06
CA ASN A 912 19.35 27.83 -9.03
C ASN A 912 19.45 29.28 -8.56
N SER A 913 20.01 30.18 -9.38
CA SER A 913 19.93 31.63 -9.13
C SER A 913 20.34 32.05 -7.70
N ILE A 914 21.47 31.51 -7.20
CA ILE A 914 21.95 31.79 -5.84
C ILE A 914 22.73 33.11 -5.79
N GLU A 915 22.35 33.99 -4.88
CA GLU A 915 23.04 35.25 -4.65
C GLU A 915 24.37 35.04 -3.90
N GLY A 916 25.44 35.68 -4.40
CA GLY A 916 26.79 35.59 -3.82
C GLY A 916 27.49 34.24 -4.02
N LEU A 917 26.94 33.35 -4.87
CA LEU A 917 27.58 32.10 -5.27
C LEU A 917 28.55 32.36 -6.44
N ASP A 918 29.83 32.52 -6.11
CA ASP A 918 30.92 32.61 -7.08
C ASP A 918 31.56 31.23 -7.35
N THR A 919 32.45 31.17 -8.36
CA THR A 919 33.17 29.94 -8.74
C THR A 919 33.95 29.34 -7.56
N HIS A 920 34.68 30.15 -6.80
CA HIS A 920 35.52 29.66 -5.69
C HIS A 920 34.66 28.98 -4.63
N THR A 921 33.55 29.62 -4.25
CA THR A 921 32.59 29.09 -3.29
C THR A 921 32.05 27.75 -3.74
N LEU A 922 31.52 27.68 -4.96
CA LEU A 922 30.93 26.46 -5.47
C LEU A 922 31.98 25.35 -5.62
N ASP A 923 33.20 25.67 -6.04
CA ASP A 923 34.32 24.71 -6.10
C ASP A 923 34.65 24.14 -4.71
N GLU A 924 34.83 25.01 -3.71
CA GLU A 924 35.09 24.61 -2.32
C GLU A 924 33.96 23.71 -1.79
N CYS A 925 32.69 24.03 -2.09
CA CYS A 925 31.55 23.20 -1.75
C CYS A 925 31.67 21.80 -2.36
N LEU A 926 31.86 21.72 -3.68
CA LEU A 926 31.89 20.47 -4.42
C LEU A 926 33.03 19.56 -3.96
N GLN A 927 34.17 20.12 -3.53
CA GLN A 927 35.30 19.36 -2.99
C GLN A 927 34.97 18.55 -1.72
N HIS A 928 33.88 18.87 -1.01
CA HIS A 928 33.40 18.15 0.18
C HIS A 928 32.36 17.07 -0.18
N LEU A 929 31.66 17.18 -1.30
CA LEU A 929 30.51 16.34 -1.70
C LEU A 929 30.92 15.02 -2.38
N THR A 930 31.79 14.24 -1.74
CA THR A 930 32.33 12.99 -2.30
C THR A 930 31.29 11.89 -2.59
N GLY A 931 30.13 11.90 -1.92
CA GLY A 931 29.03 10.95 -2.15
C GLY A 931 28.01 11.36 -3.22
N LEU A 932 28.21 12.51 -3.88
CA LEU A 932 27.25 13.11 -4.80
C LEU A 932 27.00 12.26 -6.04
N LYS A 933 25.72 12.02 -6.37
CA LYS A 933 25.27 11.27 -7.54
C LYS A 933 24.64 12.15 -8.61
N THR A 934 23.96 13.20 -8.21
CA THR A 934 23.28 14.14 -9.10
C THR A 934 23.65 15.57 -8.76
N LEU A 935 24.08 16.33 -9.76
CA LEU A 935 24.39 17.76 -9.65
C LEU A 935 23.60 18.53 -10.71
N GLU A 936 22.91 19.58 -10.27
CA GLU A 936 22.16 20.46 -11.15
C GLU A 936 22.49 21.92 -10.83
N ILE A 937 22.95 22.66 -11.84
CA ILE A 937 23.33 24.07 -11.72
C ILE A 937 22.53 24.87 -12.74
N ARG A 938 21.71 25.82 -12.27
CA ARG A 938 20.84 26.65 -13.10
C ARG A 938 21.00 28.14 -12.82
N ASP A 939 21.00 28.96 -13.86
CA ASP A 939 20.88 30.43 -13.76
C ASP A 939 21.91 31.11 -12.83
N CYS A 940 23.05 30.46 -12.55
CA CYS A 940 24.13 30.99 -11.70
C CYS A 940 25.05 31.90 -12.51
N LYS A 941 24.76 33.21 -12.53
CA LYS A 941 25.42 34.20 -13.40
C LYS A 941 26.93 34.38 -13.15
N GLU A 942 27.36 34.30 -11.88
CA GLU A 942 28.76 34.52 -11.53
C GLU A 942 29.64 33.28 -11.64
N VAL A 943 29.04 32.10 -11.76
CA VAL A 943 29.74 30.82 -11.83
C VAL A 943 30.34 30.62 -13.21
N ASP A 944 31.66 30.49 -13.22
CA ASP A 944 32.44 29.92 -14.31
C ASP A 944 32.87 28.49 -13.93
N LEU A 945 32.45 27.51 -14.73
CA LEU A 945 32.71 26.09 -14.49
C LEU A 945 34.11 25.66 -14.97
N GLU A 946 34.78 26.42 -15.85
CA GLU A 946 36.08 26.02 -16.42
C GLU A 946 37.19 25.95 -15.37
N GLY A 947 37.14 26.81 -14.34
CA GLY A 947 38.13 26.88 -13.26
C GLY A 947 37.95 25.90 -12.10
N MET A 948 36.98 24.97 -12.18
CA MET A 948 36.62 24.06 -11.07
C MET A 948 37.39 22.73 -11.06
N GLN A 949 37.57 22.16 -9.88
CA GLN A 949 38.23 20.88 -9.62
C GLN A 949 37.23 19.72 -9.49
N TRP A 950 36.91 19.08 -10.60
CA TRP A 950 35.92 17.99 -10.69
C TRP A 950 36.42 16.62 -10.17
N GLU A 951 37.72 16.47 -9.88
CA GLU A 951 38.38 15.19 -9.56
C GLU A 951 37.80 14.42 -8.36
N ARG A 952 37.17 15.13 -7.42
CA ARG A 952 36.59 14.53 -6.20
C ARG A 952 35.18 13.98 -6.40
N LEU A 953 34.48 14.34 -7.48
CA LEU A 953 33.10 13.95 -7.77
C LEU A 953 33.01 12.61 -8.53
N LYS A 954 33.83 11.62 -8.17
CA LYS A 954 33.96 10.35 -8.94
C LYS A 954 32.68 9.51 -8.98
N ASN A 955 31.75 9.73 -8.04
CA ASN A 955 30.48 9.02 -7.93
C ASN A 955 29.33 9.70 -8.70
N LEU A 956 29.60 10.82 -9.38
CA LEU A 956 28.57 11.58 -10.08
C LEU A 956 28.04 10.80 -11.28
N SER A 957 26.75 10.48 -11.25
CA SER A 957 26.02 9.77 -12.31
C SER A 957 25.18 10.67 -13.20
N GLY A 958 24.76 11.83 -12.69
CA GLY A 958 23.92 12.78 -13.42
C GLY A 958 24.42 14.22 -13.26
N LEU A 959 24.60 14.93 -14.37
CA LEU A 959 24.97 16.33 -14.40
C LEU A 959 24.00 17.10 -15.31
N ARG A 960 23.41 18.17 -14.78
CA ARG A 960 22.57 19.10 -15.53
C ARG A 960 23.05 20.53 -15.37
N ILE A 961 23.25 21.21 -16.49
CA ILE A 961 23.70 22.59 -16.55
C ILE A 961 22.66 23.37 -17.35
N ASP A 962 22.08 24.41 -16.75
CA ASP A 962 21.03 25.21 -17.38
C ASP A 962 21.35 26.71 -17.27
N ASN A 963 21.26 27.44 -18.38
CA ASN A 963 21.41 28.89 -18.44
C ASN A 963 22.64 29.44 -17.71
N ILE A 964 23.82 28.85 -17.94
CA ILE A 964 25.09 29.35 -17.41
C ILE A 964 25.78 30.24 -18.45
N PRO A 965 25.78 31.58 -18.28
CA PRO A 965 26.18 32.51 -19.34
C PRO A 965 27.70 32.50 -19.61
N LYS A 966 28.53 32.17 -18.61
CA LYS A 966 29.99 32.10 -18.74
C LYS A 966 30.47 30.78 -19.38
N LEU A 967 29.57 29.83 -19.65
CA LEU A 967 29.93 28.52 -20.19
C LEU A 967 30.21 28.60 -21.71
N VAL A 968 31.48 28.75 -22.08
CA VAL A 968 31.93 28.76 -23.49
C VAL A 968 32.28 27.36 -23.99
N SER A 969 32.88 26.53 -23.12
CA SER A 969 33.21 25.14 -23.38
C SER A 969 32.95 24.28 -22.14
N LEU A 970 32.87 22.96 -22.30
CA LEU A 970 32.76 22.08 -21.14
C LEU A 970 34.10 21.99 -20.38
N PRO A 971 34.10 22.05 -19.03
CA PRO A 971 35.33 22.02 -18.25
C PRO A 971 36.16 20.77 -18.48
N ILE A 972 37.46 20.93 -18.77
CA ILE A 972 38.41 19.81 -18.98
C ILE A 972 38.39 18.82 -17.81
N GLY A 973 38.15 19.31 -16.59
CA GLY A 973 38.04 18.50 -15.38
C GLY A 973 36.93 17.44 -15.43
N LEU A 974 35.88 17.59 -16.25
CA LEU A 974 34.82 16.59 -16.39
C LEU A 974 35.34 15.22 -16.86
N ARG A 975 36.56 15.15 -17.44
CA ARG A 975 37.23 13.89 -17.81
C ARG A 975 37.40 12.91 -16.66
N HIS A 976 37.35 13.39 -15.42
CA HIS A 976 37.49 12.57 -14.22
C HIS A 976 36.17 11.93 -13.78
N LEU A 977 35.03 12.29 -14.37
CA LEU A 977 33.69 11.81 -14.04
C LEU A 977 33.35 10.52 -14.79
N VAL A 978 34.14 9.47 -14.58
CA VAL A 978 34.01 8.20 -15.32
C VAL A 978 32.71 7.45 -15.04
N GLN A 979 31.95 7.77 -13.99
CA GLN A 979 30.66 7.13 -13.69
C GLN A 979 29.45 7.90 -14.25
N LEU A 980 29.66 8.99 -15.00
CA LEU A 980 28.60 9.86 -15.48
C LEU A 980 27.76 9.12 -16.54
N LYS A 981 26.46 8.95 -16.25
CA LYS A 981 25.47 8.30 -17.13
C LYS A 981 24.56 9.29 -17.84
N THR A 982 24.27 10.43 -17.21
CA THR A 982 23.34 11.42 -17.73
C THR A 982 24.00 12.79 -17.76
N LEU A 983 24.03 13.42 -18.94
CA LEU A 983 24.49 14.79 -19.13
C LEU A 983 23.41 15.59 -19.88
N GLY A 984 22.94 16.66 -19.25
CA GLY A 984 21.97 17.58 -19.84
C GLY A 984 22.50 19.01 -19.85
N ILE A 985 22.48 19.67 -21.00
CA ILE A 985 22.89 21.08 -21.13
C ILE A 985 21.75 21.86 -21.77
N ARG A 986 21.27 22.92 -21.12
CA ARG A 986 20.15 23.72 -21.62
C ARG A 986 20.44 25.20 -21.54
N ASN A 987 19.93 25.97 -22.50
CA ASN A 987 19.94 27.44 -22.50
C ASN A 987 21.34 28.10 -22.34
N CYS A 988 22.42 27.36 -22.58
CA CYS A 988 23.80 27.88 -22.48
C CYS A 988 24.18 28.54 -23.81
N SER A 989 23.84 29.82 -23.96
CA SER A 989 23.93 30.52 -25.25
C SER A 989 25.36 30.74 -25.75
N ALA A 990 26.35 30.89 -24.86
CA ALA A 990 27.75 31.11 -25.21
C ALA A 990 28.52 29.82 -25.55
N LEU A 991 27.90 28.65 -25.36
CA LEU A 991 28.55 27.35 -25.55
C LEU A 991 28.86 27.11 -27.03
N ARG A 992 30.15 26.99 -27.37
CA ARG A 992 30.63 26.81 -28.75
C ARG A 992 30.89 25.35 -29.09
N SER A 993 31.49 24.59 -28.17
CA SER A 993 31.79 23.17 -28.35
C SER A 993 31.86 22.41 -27.01
N PRO A 994 31.16 21.27 -26.88
CA PRO A 994 31.24 20.40 -25.71
C PRO A 994 32.33 19.32 -25.82
N PHE A 995 32.88 19.07 -27.02
CA PHE A 995 33.50 17.79 -27.38
C PHE A 995 34.90 17.44 -26.85
N PRO A 996 35.79 18.38 -26.41
CA PRO A 996 37.13 18.00 -25.92
C PRO A 996 37.11 17.02 -24.74
N VAL A 997 36.03 16.97 -23.97
CA VAL A 997 35.93 16.16 -22.75
C VAL A 997 35.08 14.90 -22.94
N PHE A 998 34.27 14.86 -24.00
CA PHE A 998 33.38 13.74 -24.29
C PHE A 998 34.14 12.43 -24.45
N GLN A 999 35.34 12.44 -25.04
CA GLN A 999 36.17 11.23 -25.24
C GLN A 999 36.49 10.44 -23.95
N HIS A 1000 36.31 11.03 -22.78
CA HIS A 1000 36.59 10.40 -21.49
C HIS A 1000 35.32 9.90 -20.76
N LEU A 1001 34.12 10.21 -21.25
CA LEU A 1001 32.83 9.90 -20.62
C LEU A 1001 32.23 8.58 -21.15
N THR A 1002 33.00 7.50 -21.10
CA THR A 1002 32.67 6.22 -21.76
C THR A 1002 31.42 5.51 -21.22
N PHE A 1003 30.95 5.86 -20.03
CA PHE A 1003 29.73 5.31 -19.41
C PHE A 1003 28.46 6.15 -19.64
N LEU A 1004 28.55 7.21 -20.45
CA LEU A 1004 27.42 8.09 -20.73
C LEU A 1004 26.32 7.35 -21.51
N GLU A 1005 25.12 7.27 -20.93
CA GLU A 1005 23.95 6.59 -21.50
C GLU A 1005 22.94 7.58 -22.08
N TYR A 1006 22.82 8.78 -21.49
CA TYR A 1006 21.86 9.81 -21.88
C TYR A 1006 22.57 11.15 -22.07
N PHE A 1007 22.50 11.70 -23.28
CA PHE A 1007 23.00 13.04 -23.57
C PHE A 1007 21.90 13.89 -24.22
N SER A 1008 21.66 15.08 -23.66
CA SER A 1008 20.72 16.04 -24.23
C SER A 1008 21.32 17.44 -24.18
N ILE A 1009 21.22 18.15 -25.32
CA ILE A 1009 21.59 19.56 -25.41
C ILE A 1009 20.46 20.35 -26.08
N SER A 1010 20.03 21.44 -25.44
CA SER A 1010 18.96 22.28 -25.99
C SER A 1010 19.17 23.77 -25.81
N ASN A 1011 18.64 24.56 -26.75
CA ASN A 1011 18.68 26.03 -26.73
C ASN A 1011 20.11 26.63 -26.64
N CYS A 1012 21.10 26.01 -27.27
CA CYS A 1012 22.49 26.48 -27.32
C CYS A 1012 22.79 27.14 -28.68
N LYS A 1013 22.67 28.46 -28.74
CA LYS A 1013 22.66 29.22 -30.02
C LYS A 1013 24.01 29.30 -30.74
N GLU A 1014 25.11 29.40 -30.00
CA GLU A 1014 26.46 29.48 -30.57
C GLU A 1014 27.11 28.12 -30.85
N LEU A 1015 26.42 27.02 -30.54
CA LEU A 1015 26.96 25.67 -30.60
C LEU A 1015 27.17 25.22 -32.04
N GLU A 1016 28.42 24.90 -32.38
CA GLU A 1016 28.80 24.34 -33.67
C GLU A 1016 29.15 22.85 -33.49
N LEU A 1017 28.31 21.97 -34.02
CA LEU A 1017 28.53 20.52 -33.97
C LEU A 1017 29.58 20.04 -34.98
N SER A 1018 30.01 20.92 -35.91
CA SER A 1018 30.78 20.60 -37.11
C SER A 1018 32.31 20.61 -36.96
N ALA A 1019 32.86 20.60 -35.74
CA ALA A 1019 34.30 20.62 -35.53
C ALA A 1019 34.93 19.21 -35.47
N ALA A 1020 35.99 19.03 -36.26
CA ALA A 1020 36.76 17.80 -36.46
C ALA A 1020 37.19 17.10 -35.16
N GLY A 1021 36.92 15.79 -35.09
CA GLY A 1021 37.30 14.93 -33.97
C GLY A 1021 36.80 13.50 -34.15
N ILE A 1022 37.12 12.86 -35.28
CA ILE A 1022 36.68 11.48 -35.61
C ILE A 1022 37.10 10.47 -34.52
N GLN A 1023 38.14 10.77 -33.74
CA GLN A 1023 38.61 9.91 -32.63
C GLN A 1023 37.73 9.94 -31.36
N ILE A 1024 36.80 10.89 -31.21
CA ILE A 1024 36.08 11.12 -29.94
C ILE A 1024 35.07 10.01 -29.61
N PHE A 1025 34.46 9.39 -30.63
CA PHE A 1025 33.34 8.46 -30.46
C PHE A 1025 33.64 7.01 -30.85
N GLN A 1026 34.86 6.70 -31.32
CA GLN A 1026 35.24 5.31 -31.64
C GLN A 1026 35.17 4.39 -30.41
N ASP A 1027 35.35 4.94 -29.21
CA ASP A 1027 35.33 4.21 -27.93
C ASP A 1027 34.01 4.38 -27.13
N HIS A 1028 33.02 5.15 -27.64
CA HIS A 1028 31.77 5.47 -26.93
C HIS A 1028 30.65 4.48 -27.25
N THR A 1029 30.66 3.34 -26.58
CA THR A 1029 29.65 2.28 -26.80
C THR A 1029 28.44 2.35 -25.87
N SER A 1030 28.36 3.27 -24.91
CA SER A 1030 27.29 3.21 -23.87
C SER A 1030 26.06 4.08 -24.16
N LEU A 1031 26.15 5.03 -25.11
CA LEU A 1031 25.10 6.02 -25.32
C LEU A 1031 23.83 5.40 -25.93
N ARG A 1032 22.69 5.59 -25.25
CA ARG A 1032 21.37 5.06 -25.64
C ARG A 1032 20.42 6.16 -26.08
N PHE A 1033 20.54 7.36 -25.52
CA PHE A 1033 19.71 8.51 -25.87
C PHE A 1033 20.56 9.70 -26.28
N LEU A 1034 20.21 10.31 -27.42
CA LEU A 1034 20.76 11.58 -27.89
C LEU A 1034 19.62 12.53 -28.25
N GLY A 1035 19.55 13.68 -27.58
CA GLY A 1035 18.58 14.73 -27.88
C GLY A 1035 19.23 16.06 -28.23
N LEU A 1036 18.90 16.58 -29.41
CA LEU A 1036 19.35 17.87 -29.92
C LEU A 1036 18.12 18.74 -30.19
N GLU A 1037 18.01 19.88 -29.48
CA GLU A 1037 16.84 20.76 -29.62
C GLU A 1037 17.22 22.24 -29.73
N ASN A 1038 16.66 22.98 -30.69
CA ASN A 1038 16.88 24.42 -30.86
C ASN A 1038 18.38 24.82 -30.92
N ILE A 1039 19.08 24.26 -31.92
CA ILE A 1039 20.51 24.50 -32.20
C ILE A 1039 20.62 25.10 -33.61
N PRO A 1040 20.55 26.44 -33.76
CA PRO A 1040 20.46 27.08 -35.07
C PRO A 1040 21.71 26.92 -35.92
N LYS A 1041 22.90 26.78 -35.32
CA LYS A 1041 24.15 26.54 -36.07
C LYS A 1041 24.39 25.05 -36.41
N CYS A 1042 23.39 24.20 -36.25
CA CYS A 1042 23.46 22.80 -36.70
C CYS A 1042 23.09 22.69 -38.19
N TRP A 1043 24.06 22.92 -39.09
CA TRP A 1043 23.84 22.74 -40.54
C TRP A 1043 23.88 21.28 -40.99
N HIS A 1044 24.73 20.47 -40.35
CA HIS A 1044 24.90 19.05 -40.65
C HIS A 1044 25.03 18.28 -39.35
N LEU A 1045 24.49 17.06 -39.32
CA LEU A 1045 24.81 16.12 -38.24
C LEU A 1045 26.26 15.64 -38.42
N PRO A 1046 27.00 15.49 -37.32
CA PRO A 1046 28.42 15.18 -37.38
C PRO A 1046 28.70 13.71 -37.74
N GLU A 1047 29.81 13.46 -38.45
CA GLU A 1047 30.22 12.13 -38.93
C GLU A 1047 30.43 11.11 -37.80
N TRP A 1048 30.73 11.56 -36.58
CA TRP A 1048 30.93 10.67 -35.44
C TRP A 1048 29.66 9.93 -34.99
N LEU A 1049 28.49 10.39 -35.41
CA LEU A 1049 27.20 9.78 -35.11
C LEU A 1049 27.15 8.33 -35.60
N GLN A 1050 27.90 8.00 -36.66
CA GLN A 1050 28.06 6.65 -37.19
C GLN A 1050 28.62 5.63 -36.19
N HIS A 1051 29.36 6.10 -35.18
CA HIS A 1051 30.01 5.24 -34.18
C HIS A 1051 29.11 4.92 -32.98
N LEU A 1052 27.94 5.55 -32.86
CA LEU A 1052 27.00 5.35 -31.75
C LEU A 1052 26.11 4.11 -31.94
N THR A 1053 26.71 2.94 -32.15
CA THR A 1053 25.98 1.72 -32.54
C THR A 1053 24.97 1.21 -31.50
N ASN A 1054 25.06 1.64 -30.23
CA ASN A 1054 24.14 1.27 -29.16
C ASN A 1054 23.03 2.30 -28.90
N LEU A 1055 22.94 3.36 -29.72
CA LEU A 1055 21.90 4.37 -29.63
C LEU A 1055 20.52 3.74 -29.88
N GLN A 1056 19.57 4.00 -28.99
CA GLN A 1056 18.20 3.48 -29.01
C GLN A 1056 17.19 4.58 -29.34
N GLU A 1057 17.48 5.83 -28.94
CA GLU A 1057 16.58 6.97 -29.12
C GLU A 1057 17.36 8.19 -29.63
N LEU A 1058 16.90 8.78 -30.74
CA LEU A 1058 17.45 10.00 -31.33
C LEU A 1058 16.36 11.04 -31.52
N TYR A 1059 16.54 12.19 -30.89
CA TYR A 1059 15.58 13.29 -30.87
C TYR A 1059 16.21 14.51 -31.55
N LEU A 1060 15.62 14.97 -32.64
CA LEU A 1060 16.04 16.12 -33.44
C LEU A 1060 14.86 17.11 -33.53
N ILE A 1061 14.89 18.17 -32.72
CA ILE A 1061 13.76 19.08 -32.59
C ILE A 1061 14.21 20.52 -32.88
N ASP A 1062 13.49 21.24 -33.73
CA ASP A 1062 13.74 22.67 -33.98
C ASP A 1062 15.20 22.97 -34.36
N LEU A 1063 15.72 22.26 -35.38
CA LEU A 1063 17.06 22.46 -35.95
C LEU A 1063 16.92 23.17 -37.31
N PRO A 1064 16.75 24.51 -37.35
CA PRO A 1064 16.22 25.21 -38.51
C PRO A 1064 17.12 25.17 -39.75
N ASN A 1065 18.42 24.96 -39.58
CA ASN A 1065 19.40 24.93 -40.67
C ASN A 1065 19.81 23.49 -41.09
N LEU A 1066 19.23 22.46 -40.48
CA LEU A 1066 19.53 21.07 -40.80
C LEU A 1066 18.68 20.62 -41.99
N THR A 1067 19.32 20.44 -43.15
CA THR A 1067 18.62 20.22 -44.43
C THR A 1067 18.57 18.76 -44.89
N SER A 1068 19.44 17.88 -44.37
CA SER A 1068 19.50 16.47 -44.76
C SER A 1068 20.12 15.58 -43.68
N LEU A 1069 19.71 14.31 -43.64
CA LEU A 1069 20.35 13.30 -42.77
C LEU A 1069 21.59 12.68 -43.46
N PRO A 1070 22.66 12.38 -42.69
CA PRO A 1070 23.85 11.68 -43.21
C PRO A 1070 23.55 10.23 -43.60
N ASP A 1071 24.28 9.67 -44.57
CA ASP A 1071 24.10 8.27 -45.02
C ASP A 1071 24.47 7.27 -43.91
N GLU A 1072 25.33 7.71 -43.00
CA GLU A 1072 25.80 7.05 -41.80
C GLU A 1072 24.68 6.69 -40.80
N MET A 1073 23.48 7.27 -40.94
CA MET A 1073 22.29 6.88 -40.16
C MET A 1073 21.98 5.37 -40.26
N ARG A 1074 22.38 4.73 -41.36
CA ARG A 1074 22.25 3.28 -41.59
C ARG A 1074 23.11 2.44 -40.64
N CYS A 1075 24.17 3.01 -40.08
CA CYS A 1075 25.06 2.33 -39.13
C CYS A 1075 24.41 2.20 -37.74
N LEU A 1076 23.35 2.96 -37.44
CA LEU A 1076 22.64 2.94 -36.17
C LEU A 1076 21.62 1.79 -36.11
N THR A 1077 22.12 0.54 -36.09
CA THR A 1077 21.27 -0.66 -36.18
C THR A 1077 20.40 -0.91 -34.95
N ASN A 1078 20.76 -0.37 -33.78
CA ASN A 1078 19.99 -0.53 -32.54
C ASN A 1078 18.98 0.60 -32.29
N LEU A 1079 18.88 1.58 -33.20
CA LEU A 1079 17.99 2.73 -33.06
C LEU A 1079 16.52 2.29 -33.15
N GLN A 1080 15.77 2.52 -32.08
CA GLN A 1080 14.38 2.12 -31.95
C GLN A 1080 13.43 3.27 -32.25
N ILE A 1081 13.79 4.47 -31.78
CA ILE A 1081 12.97 5.68 -31.88
C ILE A 1081 13.78 6.79 -32.56
N LEU A 1082 13.23 7.34 -33.62
CA LEU A 1082 13.68 8.58 -34.24
C LEU A 1082 12.55 9.60 -34.21
N GLU A 1083 12.77 10.71 -33.51
CA GLU A 1083 11.83 11.81 -33.42
C GLU A 1083 12.40 13.03 -34.13
N ILE A 1084 11.70 13.50 -35.17
CA ILE A 1084 12.04 14.71 -35.93
C ILE A 1084 10.85 15.66 -35.81
N GLY A 1085 11.05 16.78 -35.10
CA GLY A 1085 10.01 17.76 -34.84
C GLY A 1085 10.42 19.16 -35.26
N ARG A 1086 9.54 19.94 -35.90
CA ARG A 1086 9.80 21.34 -36.27
C ARG A 1086 11.03 21.50 -37.19
N ILE A 1087 11.25 20.57 -38.12
CA ILE A 1087 12.31 20.66 -39.13
C ILE A 1087 11.70 20.36 -40.51
N PRO A 1088 11.06 21.36 -41.15
CA PRO A 1088 10.20 21.13 -42.33
C PRO A 1088 10.91 20.41 -43.49
N GLU A 1089 12.18 20.76 -43.75
CA GLU A 1089 12.95 20.13 -44.82
C GLU A 1089 13.25 18.65 -44.55
N LEU A 1090 13.61 18.29 -43.30
CA LEU A 1090 13.84 16.90 -42.93
C LEU A 1090 12.56 16.08 -42.86
N GLU A 1091 11.44 16.66 -42.42
CA GLU A 1091 10.15 15.98 -42.39
C GLU A 1091 9.72 15.53 -43.80
N GLU A 1092 9.88 16.39 -44.81
CA GLU A 1092 9.61 16.05 -46.22
C GLU A 1092 10.59 14.97 -46.72
N ARG A 1093 11.89 15.12 -46.43
CA ARG A 1093 12.92 14.18 -46.88
C ARG A 1093 12.87 12.83 -46.17
N CYS A 1094 12.35 12.77 -44.94
CA CYS A 1094 12.21 11.56 -44.14
C CYS A 1094 10.81 10.94 -44.25
N ARG A 1095 9.92 11.51 -45.09
CA ARG A 1095 8.57 10.99 -45.27
C ARG A 1095 8.60 9.54 -45.75
N LYS A 1096 7.81 8.70 -45.08
CA LYS A 1096 7.73 7.26 -45.34
C LYS A 1096 7.51 6.95 -46.82
N ASP A 1097 8.37 6.07 -47.35
CA ASP A 1097 8.37 5.48 -48.70
C ASP A 1097 8.61 6.44 -49.89
N ILE A 1098 8.54 7.76 -49.70
CA ILE A 1098 8.70 8.75 -50.77
C ILE A 1098 9.78 9.81 -50.52
N GLY A 1099 10.25 9.95 -49.28
CA GLY A 1099 11.26 10.92 -48.89
C GLY A 1099 12.67 10.55 -49.37
N ALA A 1100 13.44 11.55 -49.78
CA ALA A 1100 14.81 11.37 -50.29
C ALA A 1100 15.77 10.70 -49.29
N ASP A 1101 15.59 10.92 -47.97
CA ASP A 1101 16.40 10.36 -46.89
C ASP A 1101 15.72 9.13 -46.23
N TRP A 1102 14.52 8.72 -46.67
CA TRP A 1102 13.81 7.55 -46.11
C TRP A 1102 14.65 6.28 -46.10
N HIS A 1103 15.41 6.04 -47.18
CA HIS A 1103 16.29 4.89 -47.31
C HIS A 1103 17.43 4.83 -46.29
N LYS A 1104 17.67 5.92 -45.54
CA LYS A 1104 18.68 6.03 -44.49
C LYS A 1104 18.16 5.65 -43.11
N ILE A 1105 16.83 5.68 -42.94
CA ILE A 1105 16.15 5.50 -41.65
C ILE A 1105 15.09 4.39 -41.66
N ALA A 1106 14.84 3.77 -42.83
CA ALA A 1106 13.81 2.74 -43.00
C ALA A 1106 13.97 1.50 -42.09
N HIS A 1107 15.16 1.26 -41.54
CA HIS A 1107 15.42 0.19 -40.57
C HIS A 1107 14.93 0.49 -39.14
N ILE A 1108 14.54 1.74 -38.85
CA ILE A 1108 14.11 2.20 -37.52
C ILE A 1108 12.61 1.86 -37.32
N PRO A 1109 12.24 1.12 -36.25
CA PRO A 1109 10.86 0.70 -36.00
C PRO A 1109 9.85 1.83 -35.77
N ASN A 1110 10.23 2.88 -35.04
CA ASN A 1110 9.33 3.95 -34.63
C ASN A 1110 9.90 5.31 -35.06
N ILE A 1111 9.31 5.89 -36.11
CA ILE A 1111 9.70 7.20 -36.65
C ILE A 1111 8.52 8.16 -36.45
N GLN A 1112 8.75 9.23 -35.69
CA GLN A 1112 7.76 10.27 -35.43
C GLN A 1112 8.20 11.56 -36.11
N LEU A 1113 7.34 12.07 -37.00
CA LEU A 1113 7.52 13.34 -37.71
C LEU A 1113 6.36 14.26 -37.33
N TYR A 1114 6.64 15.46 -36.83
CA TYR A 1114 5.58 16.42 -36.49
C TYR A 1114 6.05 17.87 -36.59
N GLN A 1115 5.09 18.77 -36.86
CA GLN A 1115 5.31 20.20 -37.00
C GLN A 1115 5.21 20.98 -35.69
#